data_AF-A0A538KR31-F1
#
_entry.id   AF-A0A538KR31-F1
#
_cell.length_a   1.000
_cell.length_b   1.000
_cell.length_c   1.000
_cell.angle_alpha   90.00
_cell.angle_beta   90.00
_cell.angle_gamma   90.00
#
_symmetry.space_group_name_H-M   'P 1'
#
loop_
_entity.id
_entity.type
_entity.pdbx_description
1 polymer ?
#
loop_
_entity_poly.entity_id
_entity_poly.type
_entity_poly.pdbx_seq_one_letter_code
_entity_poly.pdbx_strand_id
1 'polypeptide(L)'
;MARTIRTVAGAALLTAFAGALPALASAATLTVRATSNGLPVSVAVSATGRAGQAIATSDASGTASLSLPDGAYAIAAGAPGYKVATRPSVNVSGEVSTTLALDRSGTSFDALPVSGAETHRVVADGKPGVFYVSTFVVPQIFRTTDYGGHWLPVTPGYDDPAAGLPKDRAFRHGATDADLTTSGYPGEVAAVVSDKVYFSADFGMTWHTVGGDAVTNDGPGGPCCRAPALFWGHAGATSVLLARNGADTYVADMAQASPAFKGMAAPYAAQGEPLAVADGADAPWVAVAHAGGTVTVHPLTSATSAPAPATSRDGFPSSPSQIGFGGTSAAGNPPSAVVVSGGDALAAAIGGDTVAMATKAADADAFDAPASASVITAGPPKRCVLTEPGRDAQLPVSPVSGGTGGGAFSAACYLAKSGSTVTLTDAYSQLNAFGLFAFDAGYDGAADPVVLSKEGTRGVAKSAGASGGVPAFPVPDQDAGAGTDPASGGFAVSGITVPITTDTTFGPAGAQQIATVLATEGGAATLASDDGGATTKVVIRRGGSAVAWWQGQSASWLVVANGGTFYDPSSDRTDLISALANWTSATPALDKPNLAGTSSSDFGCSGMTCVLTLAALAGVPGSDQFFVAGTNGNGFVGGQKGVVRRVTIQPGDPPRAEMTPIADSDITQPVSDLAYCPAAGSAQALADVLFIGEGRPRFGGSAPNGALLRVAGATSGSPSVTKVASLPDSSVNSVRANCAAGTVYAGTGGGAGPQQTSGRLFKSTDGGQSFGELTLPACTGDCPNNRLPVIQAVAVNPANADEVLISIGETGLLDRTVDGGATWTVAHDPASAGGRNFTSAGILDLEIPPAAAAARGRAATGFAAAAARSGDVLAGTGGGAYIARVRGSADRTAPRLSSFSVTPRRFAVGPGRTPLSARARRGGVFRFRVGEAGRATIAIAREQRGVRIGRRCRRAAGRRARKRRPCTSYAPVGTLRRSARAGANKVPFSGRLGRRALKPARYRALLVVADAARNRSRPRTARFEIVRR
;
A
#
# COMPACT_ATOMS: atom_id res chain seq x y z
N MET A 1 14.51 -28.44 47.11
CA MET A 1 15.73 -29.20 47.48
C MET A 1 16.74 -28.97 46.37
N ALA A 2 17.57 -27.93 46.44
CA ALA A 2 18.87 -27.85 47.12
C ALA A 2 20.04 -28.45 46.30
N ARG A 3 20.82 -27.54 45.70
CA ARG A 3 22.29 -27.54 45.37
C ARG A 3 22.82 -28.74 44.55
N THR A 4 23.67 -28.51 43.54
CA THR A 4 25.09 -28.17 43.75
C THR A 4 25.75 -27.65 42.47
N ILE A 5 26.45 -26.52 42.61
CA ILE A 5 27.37 -25.91 41.64
C ILE A 5 28.74 -26.61 41.76
N ARG A 6 29.37 -26.97 40.64
CA ARG A 6 30.81 -27.25 40.57
C ARG A 6 31.44 -26.48 39.42
N THR A 7 32.13 -25.42 39.79
CA THR A 7 33.22 -24.76 39.06
C THR A 7 34.39 -25.72 38.86
N VAL A 8 34.93 -25.80 37.65
CA VAL A 8 36.30 -26.26 37.39
C VAL A 8 37.00 -25.19 36.56
N ALA A 9 38.01 -24.58 37.17
CA ALA A 9 38.97 -23.71 36.53
C ALA A 9 40.02 -24.57 35.81
N GLY A 10 40.33 -24.22 34.57
CA GLY A 10 41.48 -24.72 33.83
C GLY A 10 42.13 -23.54 33.11
N ALA A 11 43.32 -23.16 33.56
CA ALA A 11 44.12 -22.07 33.01
C ALA A 11 45.30 -22.61 32.18
N ALA A 12 45.78 -21.76 31.26
CA ALA A 12 46.96 -21.86 30.39
C ALA A 12 46.77 -22.70 29.10
N LEU A 13 47.16 -22.27 27.90
CA LEU A 13 48.24 -21.38 27.47
C LEU A 13 47.76 -20.27 26.50
N LEU A 14 48.15 -19.02 26.77
CA LEU A 14 48.18 -17.94 25.78
C LEU A 14 49.65 -17.69 25.41
N THR A 15 50.01 -17.91 24.14
CA THR A 15 51.26 -17.42 23.55
C THR A 15 50.95 -16.26 22.61
N ALA A 16 51.62 -15.15 22.89
CA ALA A 16 51.53 -13.82 22.29
C ALA A 16 51.37 -13.76 20.75
N PHE A 17 50.32 -13.06 20.32
CA PHE A 17 50.40 -12.11 19.21
C PHE A 17 50.03 -10.73 19.74
N ALA A 18 51.04 -9.87 19.90
CA ALA A 18 50.89 -8.47 20.28
C ALA A 18 50.59 -7.66 19.01
N GLY A 19 49.34 -7.62 18.59
CA GLY A 19 48.77 -6.49 17.86
C GLY A 19 48.07 -5.59 18.87
N ALA A 20 48.25 -4.27 18.77
CA ALA A 20 47.66 -3.30 19.68
C ALA A 20 46.13 -3.47 19.78
N LEU A 21 45.65 -4.11 20.85
CA LEU A 21 44.25 -4.02 21.24
C LEU A 21 43.99 -2.56 21.65
N PRO A 22 43.07 -1.83 21.01
CA PRO A 22 42.62 -0.58 21.59
C PRO A 22 42.03 -0.92 22.96
N ALA A 23 42.41 -0.16 23.99
CA ALA A 23 41.76 -0.24 25.29
C ALA A 23 40.25 -0.24 25.07
N LEU A 24 39.54 -1.24 25.62
CA LEU A 24 38.08 -1.30 25.58
C LEU A 24 37.54 0.00 26.19
N ALA A 25 37.24 0.99 25.35
CA ALA A 25 36.47 2.15 25.75
C ALA A 25 35.16 1.59 26.31
N SER A 26 34.83 1.92 27.56
CA SER A 26 33.55 1.51 28.13
C SER A 26 32.45 2.04 27.22
N ALA A 27 31.63 1.15 26.66
CA ALA A 27 30.52 1.58 25.81
C ALA A 27 29.55 2.41 26.65
N ALA A 28 29.35 3.66 26.25
CA ALA A 28 28.33 4.52 26.81
C ALA A 28 26.96 4.16 26.24
N THR A 29 25.92 4.38 27.04
CA THR A 29 24.53 4.14 26.64
C THR A 29 23.82 5.47 26.47
N LEU A 30 23.30 5.69 25.27
CA LEU A 30 22.41 6.80 24.95
C LEU A 30 20.96 6.30 24.90
N THR A 31 20.12 6.78 25.81
CA THR A 31 18.68 6.52 25.80
C THR A 31 17.94 7.70 25.17
N VAL A 32 17.19 7.45 24.10
CA VAL A 32 16.39 8.46 23.39
C VAL A 32 14.91 8.16 23.60
N ARG A 33 14.18 9.16 24.07
CA ARG A 33 12.71 9.12 24.18
C ARG A 33 12.06 9.97 23.11
N ALA A 34 11.23 9.36 22.27
CA ALA A 34 10.49 10.04 21.21
C ALA A 34 9.04 10.27 21.63
N THR A 35 8.55 11.50 21.44
CA THR A 35 7.18 11.88 21.80
C THR A 35 6.53 12.78 20.74
N SER A 36 5.21 12.76 20.64
CA SER A 36 4.43 13.76 19.91
C SER A 36 3.29 14.24 20.78
N ASN A 37 3.22 15.56 21.03
CA ASN A 37 2.28 16.17 21.99
C ASN A 37 2.33 15.50 23.38
N GLY A 38 3.52 15.08 23.83
CA GLY A 38 3.73 14.42 25.13
C GLY A 38 3.34 12.94 25.18
N LEU A 39 2.84 12.35 24.10
CA LEU A 39 2.56 10.92 23.99
C LEU A 39 3.74 10.19 23.35
N PRO A 40 4.06 8.96 23.78
CA PRO A 40 5.15 8.19 23.19
C PRO A 40 4.87 7.87 21.71
N VAL A 41 5.91 7.97 20.89
CA VAL A 41 5.88 7.59 19.48
C VAL A 41 6.97 6.58 19.28
N SER A 42 6.61 5.43 18.71
CA SER A 42 7.63 4.46 18.32
C SER A 42 8.30 4.95 17.02
N VAL A 43 9.63 4.93 17.00
CA VAL A 43 10.48 5.53 15.97
C VAL A 43 11.69 4.62 15.69
N ALA A 44 12.36 4.86 14.57
CA ALA A 44 13.77 4.54 14.47
C ALA A 44 14.60 5.75 14.90
N VAL A 45 15.75 5.48 15.54
CA VAL A 45 16.67 6.50 16.06
C VAL A 45 18.06 6.20 15.55
N SER A 46 18.70 7.17 14.90
CA SER A 46 20.12 7.13 14.56
C SER A 46 20.91 8.10 15.41
N ALA A 47 22.17 7.74 15.67
CA ALA A 47 23.17 8.60 16.28
C ALA A 47 24.46 8.51 15.46
N THR A 48 24.94 9.64 14.97
CA THR A 48 26.11 9.71 14.10
C THR A 48 27.13 10.70 14.62
N GLY A 49 28.40 10.32 14.65
CA GLY A 49 29.49 11.16 15.15
C GLY A 49 30.84 10.63 14.68
N ARG A 50 31.91 11.40 14.91
CA ARG A 50 33.28 11.01 14.50
C ARG A 50 33.78 9.75 15.19
N ALA A 51 33.27 9.46 16.39
CA ALA A 51 33.65 8.28 17.17
C ALA A 51 32.87 7.01 16.78
N GLY A 52 31.84 7.12 15.93
CA GLY A 52 31.08 5.98 15.42
C GLY A 52 29.61 6.29 15.14
N GLN A 53 28.85 5.24 14.83
CA GLN A 53 27.43 5.35 14.48
C GLN A 53 26.61 4.19 15.05
N ALA A 54 25.38 4.48 15.42
CA ALA A 54 24.41 3.46 15.81
C ALA A 54 23.02 3.81 15.31
N ILE A 55 22.22 2.76 15.13
CA ILE A 55 20.80 2.85 14.86
C ILE A 55 20.08 1.84 15.75
N ALA A 56 18.90 2.21 16.22
CA ALA A 56 18.00 1.32 16.96
C ALA A 56 16.54 1.67 16.65
N THR A 57 15.66 0.69 16.86
CA THR A 57 14.22 0.92 16.91
C THR A 57 13.78 1.09 18.35
N SER A 58 12.86 2.02 18.59
CA SER A 58 12.31 2.22 19.93
C SER A 58 11.24 1.18 20.24
N ASP A 59 11.06 0.89 21.52
CA ASP A 59 9.94 0.08 21.99
C ASP A 59 8.57 0.79 21.86
N ALA A 60 7.52 0.12 22.36
CA ALA A 60 6.16 0.67 22.42
C ALA A 60 6.02 1.92 23.31
N SER A 61 6.99 2.18 24.20
CA SER A 61 7.06 3.37 25.05
C SER A 61 7.76 4.56 24.37
N GLY A 62 8.20 4.38 23.12
CA GLY A 62 8.95 5.37 22.36
C GLY A 62 10.39 5.53 22.85
N THR A 63 10.93 4.52 23.54
CA THR A 63 12.30 4.56 24.09
C THR A 63 13.22 3.65 23.27
N ALA A 64 14.34 4.20 22.78
CA ALA A 64 15.41 3.47 22.13
C ALA A 64 16.71 3.62 22.94
N SER A 65 17.53 2.58 22.99
CA SER A 65 18.86 2.62 23.62
C SER A 65 19.92 2.29 22.58
N LEU A 66 20.96 3.12 22.51
CA LEU A 66 22.08 2.96 21.60
C LEU A 66 23.37 2.80 22.40
N SER A 67 24.18 1.81 22.02
CA SER A 67 25.53 1.60 22.56
C SER A 67 26.54 2.28 21.65
N LEU A 68 27.30 3.22 22.19
CA LEU A 68 28.21 4.09 21.45
C LEU A 68 29.49 4.34 22.28
N PRO A 69 30.64 4.57 21.63
CA PRO A 69 31.80 5.13 22.31
C PRO A 69 31.50 6.52 22.92
N ASP A 70 32.35 6.96 23.85
CA ASP A 70 32.30 8.32 24.36
C ASP A 70 32.55 9.33 23.23
N GLY A 71 31.70 10.36 23.11
CA GLY A 71 31.83 11.33 22.03
C GLY A 71 30.62 12.24 21.85
N ALA A 72 30.70 13.12 20.85
CA ALA A 72 29.60 14.01 20.46
C ALA A 72 28.87 13.44 19.23
N TYR A 73 27.54 13.34 19.33
CA TYR A 73 26.70 12.72 18.31
C TYR A 73 25.56 13.66 17.88
N ALA A 74 25.27 13.68 16.58
CA ALA A 74 24.00 14.15 16.05
C ALA A 74 22.99 13.01 16.15
N ILE A 75 21.77 13.31 16.60
CA ILE A 75 20.70 12.33 16.78
C ILE A 75 19.55 12.68 15.86
N ALA A 76 19.01 11.70 15.14
CA ALA A 76 17.79 11.83 14.36
C ALA A 76 16.77 10.76 14.77
N ALA A 77 15.48 11.12 14.78
CA ALA A 77 14.39 10.19 14.98
C ALA A 77 13.29 10.39 13.93
N GLY A 78 12.76 9.29 13.42
CA GLY A 78 11.84 9.28 12.29
C GLY A 78 10.83 8.14 12.42
N ALA A 79 9.61 8.41 11.99
CA ALA A 79 8.52 7.45 11.92
C ALA A 79 7.52 7.85 10.82
N PRO A 80 6.83 6.88 10.20
CA PRO A 80 5.76 7.16 9.25
C PRO A 80 4.72 8.13 9.81
N GLY A 81 4.35 9.15 9.05
CA GLY A 81 3.39 10.17 9.47
C GLY A 81 3.97 11.30 10.32
N TYR A 82 5.29 11.36 10.49
CA TYR A 82 5.99 12.39 11.26
C TYR A 82 7.19 12.96 10.49
N LYS A 83 7.44 14.25 10.70
CA LYS A 83 8.69 14.89 10.28
C LYS A 83 9.86 14.37 11.10
N VAL A 84 11.06 14.42 10.53
CA VAL A 84 12.27 13.98 11.23
C VAL A 84 12.57 14.97 12.35
N ALA A 85 12.77 14.44 13.55
CA ALA A 85 13.23 15.23 14.69
C ALA A 85 14.74 15.06 14.84
N THR A 86 15.49 16.16 14.89
CA THR A 86 16.95 16.13 15.01
C THR A 86 17.43 16.86 16.26
N ARG A 87 18.58 16.42 16.79
CA ARG A 87 19.34 17.11 17.82
C ARG A 87 20.82 17.08 17.42
N PRO A 88 21.41 18.21 17.00
CA PRO A 88 22.67 18.20 16.24
C PRO A 88 23.91 17.87 17.07
N SER A 89 23.84 17.97 18.39
CA SER A 89 24.97 17.65 19.26
C SER A 89 24.48 17.21 20.64
N VAL A 90 24.81 15.97 21.01
CA VAL A 90 24.66 15.39 22.34
C VAL A 90 25.98 14.73 22.71
N ASN A 91 26.54 15.14 23.86
CA ASN A 91 27.73 14.50 24.42
C ASN A 91 27.31 13.22 25.15
N VAL A 92 27.84 12.10 24.72
CA VAL A 92 27.59 10.77 25.26
C VAL A 92 28.81 10.33 26.04
N SER A 93 28.60 10.05 27.33
CA SER A 93 29.61 9.49 28.24
C SER A 93 28.89 8.78 29.39
N GLY A 94 29.18 7.51 29.65
CA GLY A 94 28.42 6.73 30.63
C GLY A 94 26.95 6.53 30.21
N GLU A 95 25.99 6.84 31.09
CA GLU A 95 24.55 6.80 30.77
C GLU A 95 24.01 8.20 30.52
N VAL A 96 23.51 8.45 29.31
CA VAL A 96 22.94 9.75 28.90
C VAL A 96 21.53 9.55 28.37
N SER A 97 20.61 10.45 28.72
CA SER A 97 19.25 10.44 28.17
C SER A 97 18.87 11.75 27.50
N THR A 98 18.05 11.66 26.45
CA THR A 98 17.54 12.81 25.70
C THR A 98 16.12 12.55 25.24
N THR A 99 15.36 13.61 24.97
CA THR A 99 14.01 13.53 24.40
C THR A 99 13.97 14.25 23.05
N LEU A 100 13.28 13.65 22.08
CA LEU A 100 12.95 14.24 20.79
C LEU A 100 11.43 14.40 20.67
N ALA A 101 10.99 15.58 20.22
CA ALA A 101 9.59 15.87 19.95
C ALA A 101 9.36 15.79 18.43
N LEU A 102 8.42 14.95 18.01
CA LEU A 102 8.06 14.75 16.61
C LEU A 102 6.77 15.50 16.26
N ASP A 103 6.83 16.22 15.15
CA ASP A 103 5.69 16.88 14.54
C ASP A 103 5.02 15.96 13.52
N ARG A 104 3.69 15.91 13.51
CA ARG A 104 2.96 15.16 12.48
C ARG A 104 3.16 15.81 11.11
N SER A 105 3.42 14.99 10.09
CA SER A 105 3.66 15.43 8.71
C SER A 105 2.43 16.04 8.03
N GLY A 106 1.23 15.71 8.53
CA GLY A 106 -0.04 16.16 7.97
C GLY A 106 -0.57 15.29 6.83
N THR A 107 0.04 14.12 6.61
CA THR A 107 -0.40 13.11 5.62
C THR A 107 -1.85 12.68 5.86
N SER A 108 -2.58 12.46 4.76
CA SER A 108 -3.99 12.03 4.79
C SER A 108 -4.17 10.52 4.94
N PHE A 109 -3.11 9.73 4.79
CA PHE A 109 -3.14 8.27 4.82
C PHE A 109 -2.30 7.73 5.97
N ASP A 110 -2.93 6.95 6.85
CA ASP A 110 -2.22 6.10 7.81
C ASP A 110 -2.12 4.68 7.24
N ALA A 111 -0.92 4.12 7.13
CA ALA A 111 -0.75 2.75 6.65
C ALA A 111 -1.32 1.74 7.65
N LEU A 112 -2.00 0.72 7.13
CA LEU A 112 -2.29 -0.50 7.89
C LEU A 112 -1.02 -1.36 7.96
N PRO A 113 -0.87 -2.26 8.97
CA PRO A 113 0.33 -3.06 9.16
C PRO A 113 0.32 -4.29 8.22
N VAL A 114 -0.01 -4.04 6.95
CA VAL A 114 -0.13 -5.03 5.89
C VAL A 114 1.17 -5.03 5.12
N SER A 115 1.93 -6.12 5.24
CA SER A 115 3.27 -6.21 4.67
C SER A 115 3.33 -7.03 3.38
N GLY A 116 4.27 -6.66 2.53
CA GLY A 116 4.61 -7.29 1.26
C GLY A 116 5.05 -6.22 0.26
N ALA A 117 5.79 -6.60 -0.77
CA ALA A 117 6.09 -5.73 -1.91
C ALA A 117 6.70 -6.54 -3.05
N GLU A 118 6.60 -6.03 -4.27
CA GLU A 118 7.56 -6.37 -5.32
C GLU A 118 8.83 -5.57 -5.04
N THR A 119 9.93 -6.27 -4.75
CA THR A 119 11.20 -5.62 -4.45
C THR A 119 12.12 -5.62 -5.66
N HIS A 120 12.95 -4.58 -5.76
CA HIS A 120 13.83 -4.35 -6.90
C HIS A 120 15.28 -4.67 -6.58
N ARG A 121 15.83 -4.15 -5.47
CA ARG A 121 17.21 -4.39 -5.05
C ARG A 121 17.30 -4.55 -3.53
N VAL A 122 18.17 -5.43 -3.07
CA VAL A 122 18.60 -5.55 -1.68
C VAL A 122 20.09 -5.28 -1.58
N VAL A 123 20.52 -4.49 -0.60
CA VAL A 123 21.93 -4.18 -0.32
C VAL A 123 22.19 -4.20 1.18
N ALA A 124 23.37 -4.66 1.59
CA ALA A 124 23.81 -4.63 2.98
C ALA A 124 24.49 -3.31 3.31
N ASP A 125 24.24 -2.80 4.50
CA ASP A 125 24.97 -1.68 5.08
C ASP A 125 26.32 -2.16 5.65
N GLY A 126 27.19 -1.24 6.08
CA GLY A 126 28.41 -1.60 6.82
C GLY A 126 28.17 -2.12 8.24
N LYS A 127 26.96 -1.95 8.77
CA LYS A 127 26.58 -2.40 10.11
C LYS A 127 25.85 -3.75 10.03
N PRO A 128 26.30 -4.78 10.76
CA PRO A 128 25.57 -6.04 10.85
C PRO A 128 24.10 -5.86 11.24
N GLY A 129 23.22 -6.61 10.58
CA GLY A 129 21.78 -6.56 10.76
C GLY A 129 21.07 -5.39 10.09
N VAL A 130 21.79 -4.52 9.37
CA VAL A 130 21.20 -3.41 8.60
C VAL A 130 21.29 -3.72 7.10
N PHE A 131 20.14 -3.73 6.45
CA PHE A 131 19.99 -3.87 5.00
C PHE A 131 19.03 -2.82 4.51
N TYR A 132 19.15 -2.45 3.23
CA TYR A 132 18.17 -1.63 2.53
C TYR A 132 17.54 -2.43 1.40
N VAL A 133 16.26 -2.19 1.17
CA VAL A 133 15.52 -2.74 0.04
C VAL A 133 14.73 -1.66 -0.66
N SER A 134 14.78 -1.63 -1.99
CA SER A 134 13.92 -0.78 -2.82
C SER A 134 12.75 -1.57 -3.41
N THR A 135 11.64 -0.90 -3.67
CA THR A 135 10.41 -1.50 -4.22
C THR A 135 10.09 -1.00 -5.62
N PHE A 136 9.47 -1.86 -6.43
CA PHE A 136 9.26 -1.62 -7.86
C PHE A 136 8.00 -0.79 -8.16
N VAL A 137 6.82 -1.30 -7.78
CA VAL A 137 5.51 -0.73 -8.17
C VAL A 137 5.25 0.64 -7.55
N VAL A 138 5.56 0.78 -6.26
CA VAL A 138 5.57 2.05 -5.55
C VAL A 138 6.97 2.26 -4.98
N PRO A 139 7.82 3.02 -5.69
CA PRO A 139 9.15 3.44 -5.28
C PRO A 139 9.28 3.90 -3.84
N GLN A 140 9.75 3.01 -2.97
CA GLN A 140 10.14 3.32 -1.59
C GLN A 140 11.40 2.53 -1.23
N ILE A 141 12.10 3.01 -0.19
CA ILE A 141 13.23 2.30 0.40
C ILE A 141 12.86 1.96 1.84
N PHE A 142 13.13 0.73 2.23
CA PHE A 142 12.98 0.25 3.60
C PHE A 142 14.35 -0.17 4.12
N ARG A 143 14.51 -0.12 5.44
CA ARG A 143 15.68 -0.62 6.13
C ARG A 143 15.31 -1.52 7.30
N THR A 144 16.23 -2.41 7.66
CA THR A 144 16.17 -3.20 8.89
C THR A 144 17.25 -2.73 9.87
N THR A 145 17.12 -3.11 11.13
CA THR A 145 18.15 -2.96 12.18
C THR A 145 18.34 -4.26 12.96
N ASP A 146 17.79 -5.35 12.46
CA ASP A 146 17.58 -6.59 13.19
C ASP A 146 17.71 -7.84 12.29
N TYR A 147 18.53 -7.74 11.25
CA TYR A 147 18.84 -8.83 10.32
C TYR A 147 17.62 -9.23 9.46
N GLY A 148 16.80 -8.27 9.06
CA GLY A 148 15.69 -8.49 8.11
C GLY A 148 14.40 -9.03 8.73
N GLY A 149 14.28 -9.04 10.06
CA GLY A 149 13.07 -9.43 10.77
C GLY A 149 11.98 -8.35 10.71
N HIS A 150 12.36 -7.09 10.92
CA HIS A 150 11.48 -5.93 10.86
C HIS A 150 12.04 -4.87 9.92
N TRP A 151 11.16 -4.30 9.11
CA TRP A 151 11.50 -3.27 8.13
C TRP A 151 10.79 -1.96 8.46
N LEU A 152 11.50 -0.85 8.29
CA LEU A 152 10.94 0.48 8.46
C LEU A 152 11.27 1.29 7.21
N PRO A 153 10.34 2.11 6.70
CA PRO A 153 10.66 2.99 5.59
C PRO A 153 11.75 3.98 6.03
N VAL A 154 12.67 4.27 5.12
CA VAL A 154 13.52 5.47 5.24
C VAL A 154 12.64 6.71 5.14
N THR A 155 13.13 7.87 5.57
CA THR A 155 12.31 9.09 5.58
C THR A 155 11.83 9.45 4.17
N PRO A 156 10.51 9.42 3.90
CA PRO A 156 9.96 9.79 2.61
C PRO A 156 9.59 11.28 2.56
N GLY A 157 9.62 11.86 1.37
CA GLY A 157 9.36 13.29 1.15
C GLY A 157 7.93 13.73 1.43
N TYR A 158 6.94 12.81 1.45
CA TYR A 158 5.58 13.15 1.89
C TYR A 158 5.46 13.29 3.42
N ASP A 159 6.39 12.70 4.19
CA ASP A 159 6.46 12.89 5.63
C ASP A 159 7.32 14.09 6.01
N ASP A 160 8.45 14.24 5.32
CA ASP A 160 9.32 15.40 5.47
C ASP A 160 9.84 15.88 4.10
N PRO A 161 9.24 16.91 3.48
CA PRO A 161 9.69 17.41 2.19
C PRO A 161 11.09 18.03 2.19
N ALA A 162 11.63 18.38 3.37
CA ALA A 162 12.92 19.04 3.50
C ALA A 162 14.05 18.04 3.75
N ALA A 163 13.79 17.01 4.56
CA ALA A 163 14.80 16.01 4.94
C ALA A 163 14.59 14.63 4.30
N GLY A 164 13.41 14.38 3.72
CA GLY A 164 13.03 13.09 3.15
C GLY A 164 13.37 12.94 1.68
N LEU A 165 13.41 11.69 1.23
CA LEU A 165 13.64 11.35 -0.16
C LEU A 165 12.45 11.78 -1.04
N PRO A 166 12.63 12.54 -2.12
CA PRO A 166 11.53 13.07 -2.92
C PRO A 166 10.58 12.01 -3.49
N LYS A 167 9.35 12.45 -3.78
CA LYS A 167 8.19 11.60 -4.13
C LYS A 167 7.68 11.80 -5.57
N ASP A 168 8.28 12.71 -6.31
CA ASP A 168 7.66 13.37 -7.45
C ASP A 168 7.71 12.57 -8.75
N ARG A 169 8.63 11.60 -8.92
CA ARG A 169 8.55 10.57 -9.99
C ARG A 169 9.19 9.26 -9.55
N ALA A 170 8.61 8.16 -10.05
CA ALA A 170 9.04 6.80 -9.76
C ALA A 170 10.55 6.59 -10.01
N PHE A 171 11.17 5.65 -9.27
CA PHE A 171 12.46 5.05 -9.65
C PHE A 171 12.42 4.73 -11.15
N ARG A 172 13.38 5.23 -11.93
CA ARG A 172 13.35 5.09 -13.40
C ARG A 172 13.52 3.61 -13.76
N HIS A 173 12.46 2.95 -14.23
CA HIS A 173 12.52 1.55 -14.64
C HIS A 173 13.29 1.36 -15.94
N GLY A 174 14.50 0.82 -15.89
CA GLY A 174 15.05 0.17 -17.06
C GLY A 174 16.44 -0.44 -16.86
N ALA A 175 16.50 -1.76 -17.01
CA ALA A 175 17.64 -2.60 -17.38
C ALA A 175 19.03 -2.33 -16.75
N THR A 176 19.12 -1.65 -15.61
CA THR A 176 20.32 -1.54 -14.80
C THR A 176 19.91 -1.80 -13.35
N ASP A 177 20.45 -2.84 -12.71
CA ASP A 177 20.16 -3.24 -11.33
C ASP A 177 20.65 -2.22 -10.26
N ALA A 178 20.70 -0.93 -10.58
CA ALA A 178 21.61 0.02 -9.96
C ALA A 178 20.98 1.27 -9.32
N ASP A 179 19.74 1.16 -8.84
CA ASP A 179 18.98 2.28 -8.25
C ASP A 179 19.29 2.59 -6.76
N LEU A 180 20.04 1.71 -6.08
CA LEU A 180 20.30 1.77 -4.64
C LEU A 180 21.66 1.16 -4.31
N THR A 181 22.60 1.88 -3.71
CA THR A 181 23.90 1.33 -3.31
C THR A 181 24.27 1.78 -1.90
N THR A 182 25.13 1.02 -1.23
CA THR A 182 25.74 1.37 0.05
C THR A 182 27.26 1.47 -0.13
N SER A 183 27.93 2.15 0.78
CA SER A 183 29.38 2.33 0.72
C SER A 183 30.17 1.29 1.51
N GLY A 184 29.50 0.31 2.13
CA GLY A 184 30.08 -0.58 3.13
C GLY A 184 30.40 0.09 4.48
N TYR A 185 30.14 1.39 4.63
CA TYR A 185 30.25 2.10 5.90
C TYR A 185 28.88 2.27 6.59
N PRO A 186 28.80 2.16 7.93
CA PRO A 186 27.53 2.24 8.64
C PRO A 186 26.69 3.49 8.36
N GLY A 187 25.48 3.29 7.83
CA GLY A 187 24.47 4.33 7.62
C GLY A 187 24.58 5.10 6.31
N GLU A 188 25.53 4.73 5.45
CA GLU A 188 25.73 5.35 4.14
C GLU A 188 25.01 4.59 3.03
N VAL A 189 24.01 5.26 2.44
CA VAL A 189 23.17 4.71 1.37
C VAL A 189 22.86 5.79 0.34
N ALA A 190 22.95 5.43 -0.94
CA ALA A 190 22.64 6.32 -2.06
C ALA A 190 21.60 5.68 -2.99
N ALA A 191 20.72 6.50 -3.54
CA ALA A 191 19.67 6.08 -4.43
C ALA A 191 19.46 7.06 -5.58
N VAL A 192 19.12 6.53 -6.75
CA VAL A 192 18.68 7.35 -7.89
C VAL A 192 17.19 7.62 -7.73
N VAL A 193 16.76 8.88 -7.71
CA VAL A 193 15.33 9.23 -7.75
C VAL A 193 15.10 10.22 -8.88
N SER A 194 14.20 9.87 -9.80
CA SER A 194 13.94 10.64 -11.02
C SER A 194 15.22 10.85 -11.86
N ASP A 195 15.80 12.05 -11.81
CA ASP A 195 16.97 12.50 -12.56
C ASP A 195 18.13 12.89 -11.63
N LYS A 196 18.10 12.49 -10.36
CA LYS A 196 19.12 12.89 -9.38
C LYS A 196 19.56 11.72 -8.53
N VAL A 197 20.77 11.82 -8.02
CA VAL A 197 21.30 10.90 -7.00
C VAL A 197 21.15 11.57 -5.65
N TYR A 198 20.53 10.85 -4.72
CA TYR A 198 20.41 11.24 -3.32
C TYR A 198 21.25 10.30 -2.47
N PHE A 199 21.77 10.81 -1.36
CA PHE A 199 22.49 10.02 -0.38
C PHE A 199 22.07 10.38 1.03
N SER A 200 22.30 9.43 1.94
CA SER A 200 22.16 9.59 3.38
C SER A 200 23.40 9.03 4.05
N ALA A 201 23.80 9.64 5.17
CA ALA A 201 24.90 9.18 6.03
C ALA A 201 24.42 8.92 7.48
N ASP A 202 23.11 8.84 7.68
CA ASP A 202 22.46 8.67 8.97
C ASP A 202 21.39 7.57 8.96
N PHE A 203 21.64 6.54 8.15
CA PHE A 203 20.79 5.37 7.93
C PHE A 203 19.47 5.67 7.20
N GLY A 204 19.46 6.64 6.30
CA GLY A 204 18.26 7.05 5.56
C GLY A 204 17.29 7.89 6.39
N MET A 205 17.77 8.57 7.43
CA MET A 205 16.94 9.45 8.26
C MET A 205 16.82 10.83 7.63
N THR A 206 17.91 11.35 7.08
CA THR A 206 17.94 12.56 6.26
C THR A 206 18.62 12.28 4.93
N TRP A 207 18.13 12.94 3.87
CA TRP A 207 18.57 12.75 2.50
C TRP A 207 19.09 14.06 1.91
N HIS A 208 20.17 13.96 1.15
CA HIS A 208 20.85 15.06 0.48
C HIS A 208 21.07 14.72 -0.99
N THR A 209 21.09 15.72 -1.86
CA THR A 209 21.40 15.52 -3.27
C THR A 209 22.91 15.56 -3.49
N VAL A 210 23.44 14.67 -4.33
CA VAL A 210 24.80 14.80 -4.86
C VAL A 210 24.77 15.82 -6.01
N GLY A 211 25.55 16.89 -5.92
CA GLY A 211 25.62 17.92 -6.95
C GLY A 211 26.38 17.48 -8.22
N GLY A 212 26.65 18.41 -9.13
CA GLY A 212 27.49 18.16 -10.30
C GLY A 212 26.71 17.88 -11.59
N ASP A 213 27.42 17.43 -12.63
CA ASP A 213 26.90 17.22 -14.00
C ASP A 213 25.58 16.41 -14.02
N ALA A 214 24.79 16.59 -15.08
CA ALA A 214 23.52 15.89 -15.25
C ALA A 214 23.77 14.42 -15.61
N VAL A 215 24.10 13.60 -14.61
CA VAL A 215 24.34 12.15 -14.67
C VAL A 215 23.15 11.37 -15.29
N THR A 216 21.98 11.99 -15.47
CA THR A 216 20.70 11.32 -15.77
C THR A 216 20.00 11.80 -17.06
N ASN A 217 20.70 12.55 -17.92
CA ASN A 217 20.12 13.09 -19.15
C ASN A 217 20.11 12.06 -20.30
N ASP A 218 19.02 11.30 -20.43
CA ASP A 218 18.55 10.94 -21.77
C ASP A 218 17.68 12.10 -22.26
N GLY A 219 18.10 12.76 -23.35
CA GLY A 219 17.34 13.85 -23.95
C GLY A 219 15.89 13.45 -24.30
N PRO A 220 14.99 14.42 -24.50
CA PRO A 220 13.60 14.14 -24.86
C PRO A 220 13.54 13.48 -26.26
N GLY A 221 13.50 12.15 -26.31
CA GLY A 221 13.38 11.37 -27.55
C GLY A 221 14.30 10.14 -27.68
N GLY A 222 15.21 9.87 -26.74
CA GLY A 222 15.96 8.60 -26.70
C GLY A 222 15.09 7.40 -26.27
N PRO A 223 15.50 6.14 -26.52
CA PRO A 223 14.78 4.98 -26.00
C PRO A 223 14.62 5.17 -24.50
N CYS A 224 13.36 5.24 -24.07
CA CYS A 224 13.02 5.50 -22.69
C CYS A 224 13.73 4.51 -21.75
N CYS A 225 14.37 5.09 -20.72
CA CYS A 225 14.65 4.49 -19.41
C CYS A 225 15.98 3.72 -19.20
N ARG A 226 17.08 4.39 -18.84
CA ARG A 226 18.12 3.78 -17.98
C ARG A 226 18.48 4.71 -16.83
N ALA A 227 18.49 4.18 -15.61
CA ALA A 227 19.08 4.86 -14.45
C ALA A 227 20.61 4.71 -14.50
N PRO A 228 21.39 5.68 -13.99
CA PRO A 228 22.82 5.49 -13.88
C PRO A 228 23.14 4.38 -12.88
N ALA A 229 24.17 3.59 -13.16
CA ALA A 229 24.63 2.58 -12.23
C ALA A 229 25.53 3.16 -11.14
N LEU A 230 25.14 2.97 -9.88
CA LEU A 230 25.85 3.51 -8.73
C LEU A 230 26.75 2.47 -8.02
N PHE A 231 27.97 2.89 -7.71
CA PHE A 231 28.94 2.10 -6.95
C PHE A 231 29.64 2.98 -5.92
N TRP A 232 29.57 2.61 -4.64
CA TRP A 232 30.13 3.43 -3.56
C TRP A 232 31.13 2.57 -2.78
N GLY A 233 32.35 3.08 -2.60
CA GLY A 233 33.31 2.50 -1.66
C GLY A 233 33.72 3.51 -0.61
N HIS A 234 33.88 3.06 0.63
CA HIS A 234 34.35 3.83 1.75
C HIS A 234 35.29 2.99 2.63
N ALA A 235 36.54 3.42 2.73
CA ALA A 235 37.46 2.92 3.74
C ALA A 235 38.39 4.04 4.24
N GLY A 236 38.66 4.03 5.54
CA GLY A 236 39.46 5.06 6.20
C GLY A 236 38.85 6.46 6.05
N ALA A 237 39.59 7.38 5.44
CA ALA A 237 39.11 8.74 5.17
C ALA A 237 38.59 8.92 3.73
N THR A 238 38.63 7.86 2.92
CA THR A 238 38.25 7.90 1.50
C THR A 238 36.83 7.38 1.37
N SER A 239 35.93 8.20 0.83
CA SER A 239 34.56 7.81 0.47
C SER A 239 34.26 8.33 -0.92
N VAL A 240 34.01 7.44 -1.88
CA VAL A 240 33.92 7.77 -3.30
C VAL A 240 32.74 7.06 -3.95
N LEU A 241 31.90 7.83 -4.62
CA LEU A 241 30.74 7.35 -5.37
C LEU A 241 31.01 7.46 -6.87
N LEU A 242 30.96 6.33 -7.56
CA LEU A 242 30.96 6.24 -9.02
C LEU A 242 29.52 6.15 -9.55
N ALA A 243 29.27 6.82 -10.67
CA ALA A 243 28.05 6.66 -11.44
C ALA A 243 28.39 6.39 -12.90
N ARG A 244 27.83 5.33 -13.51
CA ARG A 244 27.93 5.07 -14.95
C ARG A 244 26.61 5.36 -15.63
N ASN A 245 26.62 6.14 -16.71
CA ASN A 245 25.45 6.32 -17.57
C ASN A 245 25.86 6.16 -19.03
N GLY A 246 25.40 5.09 -19.67
CA GLY A 246 25.80 4.78 -21.05
C GLY A 246 27.31 4.55 -21.16
N ALA A 247 28.00 5.41 -21.91
CA ALA A 247 29.45 5.36 -22.06
C ALA A 247 30.19 6.22 -21.02
N ASP A 248 29.49 7.12 -20.34
CA ASP A 248 30.10 8.09 -19.45
C ASP A 248 30.21 7.53 -18.02
N THR A 249 31.32 7.88 -17.35
CA THR A 249 31.56 7.56 -15.95
C THR A 249 31.82 8.84 -15.18
N TYR A 250 31.20 8.98 -14.03
CA TYR A 250 31.30 10.13 -13.15
C TYR A 250 31.81 9.67 -11.78
N VAL A 251 32.52 10.56 -11.09
CA VAL A 251 33.02 10.33 -9.73
C VAL A 251 32.67 11.50 -8.82
N ALA A 252 32.27 11.20 -7.58
CA ALA A 252 32.05 12.18 -6.53
C ALA A 252 32.87 11.83 -5.29
N ASP A 253 33.47 12.84 -4.67
CA ASP A 253 34.13 12.75 -3.37
C ASP A 253 33.09 12.92 -2.26
N MET A 254 32.69 11.80 -1.66
CA MET A 254 31.63 11.73 -0.66
C MET A 254 32.11 12.12 0.75
N ALA A 255 33.42 12.30 0.95
CA ALA A 255 33.95 12.83 2.20
C ALA A 255 33.70 14.35 2.36
N GLN A 256 33.25 15.03 1.29
CA GLN A 256 32.95 16.45 1.30
C GLN A 256 31.55 16.72 1.88
N ALA A 257 31.40 17.88 2.54
CA ALA A 257 30.10 18.31 3.08
C ALA A 257 29.03 18.57 1.99
N SER A 258 29.44 18.76 0.73
CA SER A 258 28.56 18.96 -0.42
C SER A 258 29.16 18.26 -1.63
N PRO A 259 29.02 16.93 -1.71
CA PRO A 259 29.63 16.14 -2.76
C PRO A 259 29.02 16.49 -4.12
N ALA A 260 29.85 16.41 -5.17
CA ALA A 260 29.43 16.67 -6.54
C ALA A 260 30.13 15.75 -7.54
N PHE A 261 29.38 15.28 -8.54
CA PHE A 261 29.88 14.48 -9.64
C PHE A 261 30.73 15.29 -10.61
N LYS A 262 31.79 14.64 -11.08
CA LYS A 262 32.68 15.10 -12.15
C LYS A 262 32.83 14.00 -13.19
N GLY A 263 32.67 14.32 -14.47
CA GLY A 263 32.97 13.38 -15.54
C GLY A 263 34.43 12.92 -15.51
N MET A 264 34.66 11.62 -15.65
CA MET A 264 36.01 11.05 -15.75
C MET A 264 36.55 11.21 -17.18
N ALA A 265 37.75 11.79 -17.30
CA ALA A 265 38.47 11.91 -18.56
C ALA A 265 39.13 10.58 -18.99
N ALA A 266 39.51 9.75 -18.01
CA ALA A 266 40.02 8.39 -18.24
C ALA A 266 39.35 7.43 -17.24
N PRO A 267 38.22 6.79 -17.62
CA PRO A 267 37.46 5.93 -16.72
C PRO A 267 38.20 4.62 -16.41
N TYR A 268 37.79 3.94 -15.33
CA TYR A 268 38.34 2.64 -14.92
C TYR A 268 38.04 1.53 -15.94
N ALA A 269 36.86 1.56 -16.56
CA ALA A 269 36.39 0.53 -17.48
C ALA A 269 35.93 1.17 -18.79
N ALA A 270 36.15 0.47 -19.90
CA ALA A 270 35.59 0.88 -21.18
C ALA A 270 34.06 0.65 -21.25
N GLN A 271 33.41 1.20 -22.27
CA GLN A 271 31.97 1.00 -22.47
C GLN A 271 31.66 -0.50 -22.63
N GLY A 272 30.75 -1.01 -21.80
CA GLY A 272 30.30 -2.41 -21.85
C GLY A 272 31.19 -3.40 -21.09
N GLU A 273 32.32 -2.99 -20.53
CA GLU A 273 33.10 -3.80 -19.59
C GLU A 273 32.47 -3.70 -18.19
N PRO A 274 32.22 -4.83 -17.50
CA PRO A 274 31.65 -4.81 -16.16
C PRO A 274 32.72 -4.44 -15.12
N LEU A 275 32.30 -3.71 -14.10
CA LEU A 275 33.14 -3.32 -12.96
C LEU A 275 32.42 -3.60 -11.63
N ALA A 276 33.20 -3.81 -10.57
CA ALA A 276 32.71 -3.93 -9.20
C ALA A 276 33.57 -3.11 -8.23
N VAL A 277 32.95 -2.61 -7.17
CA VAL A 277 33.58 -1.83 -6.10
C VAL A 277 33.44 -2.60 -4.80
N ALA A 278 34.52 -2.67 -4.03
CA ALA A 278 34.53 -3.26 -2.71
C ALA A 278 35.52 -2.55 -1.78
N ASP A 279 35.22 -2.56 -0.49
CA ASP A 279 36.06 -1.93 0.51
C ASP A 279 37.17 -2.87 0.98
N GLY A 280 38.40 -2.36 0.94
CA GLY A 280 39.54 -2.97 1.63
C GLY A 280 39.63 -2.49 3.07
N ALA A 281 40.65 -2.96 3.79
CA ALA A 281 40.85 -2.62 5.19
C ALA A 281 41.16 -1.12 5.41
N ASP A 282 41.76 -0.44 4.42
CA ASP A 282 42.24 0.94 4.50
C ASP A 282 41.91 1.81 3.28
N ALA A 283 41.51 1.21 2.16
CA ALA A 283 41.12 1.90 0.93
C ALA A 283 39.98 1.16 0.21
N PRO A 284 39.08 1.87 -0.49
CA PRO A 284 38.15 1.26 -1.42
C PRO A 284 38.84 0.92 -2.74
N TRP A 285 38.34 -0.09 -3.45
CA TRP A 285 38.96 -0.64 -4.67
C TRP A 285 37.93 -0.87 -5.77
N VAL A 286 38.37 -0.81 -7.03
CA VAL A 286 37.57 -1.13 -8.23
C VAL A 286 38.22 -2.29 -8.97
N ALA A 287 37.46 -3.35 -9.24
CA ALA A 287 37.85 -4.42 -10.15
C ALA A 287 37.13 -4.26 -11.49
N VAL A 288 37.84 -4.48 -12.60
CA VAL A 288 37.31 -4.38 -13.97
C VAL A 288 37.62 -5.66 -14.71
N ALA A 289 36.61 -6.29 -15.33
CA ALA A 289 36.83 -7.44 -16.21
C ALA A 289 36.86 -6.98 -17.67
N HIS A 290 37.96 -7.24 -18.34
CA HIS A 290 38.19 -6.82 -19.71
C HIS A 290 37.81 -7.90 -20.72
N ALA A 291 37.47 -7.44 -21.93
CA ALA A 291 37.45 -8.32 -23.09
C ALA A 291 38.81 -9.01 -23.25
N GLY A 292 38.81 -10.33 -23.43
CA GLY A 292 40.03 -11.15 -23.46
C GLY A 292 40.33 -11.92 -22.17
N GLY A 293 39.57 -11.70 -21.08
CA GLY A 293 39.62 -12.55 -19.88
C GLY A 293 40.63 -12.12 -18.82
N THR A 294 41.09 -10.87 -18.90
CA THR A 294 41.93 -10.24 -17.87
C THR A 294 41.04 -9.44 -16.91
N VAL A 295 41.29 -9.57 -15.61
CA VAL A 295 40.76 -8.65 -14.59
C VAL A 295 41.87 -7.75 -14.09
N THR A 296 41.60 -6.46 -13.97
CA THR A 296 42.48 -5.48 -13.32
C THR A 296 41.83 -4.94 -12.04
N VAL A 297 42.64 -4.61 -11.04
CA VAL A 297 42.16 -4.03 -9.77
C VAL A 297 42.91 -2.74 -9.47
N HIS A 298 42.16 -1.67 -9.22
CA HIS A 298 42.66 -0.32 -9.03
C HIS A 298 42.21 0.26 -7.68
N PRO A 299 43.01 1.13 -7.04
CA PRO A 299 42.50 1.97 -5.96
C PRO A 299 41.34 2.85 -6.44
N LEU A 300 40.26 2.91 -5.67
CA LEU A 300 39.15 3.83 -5.93
C LEU A 300 39.50 5.21 -5.36
N THR A 301 39.49 6.23 -6.22
CA THR A 301 39.83 7.62 -5.83
C THR A 301 38.83 8.59 -6.44
N SER A 302 38.77 9.82 -5.93
CA SER A 302 37.94 10.89 -6.50
C SER A 302 38.56 11.59 -7.72
N ALA A 303 39.65 11.07 -8.26
CA ALA A 303 40.31 11.60 -9.45
C ALA A 303 39.51 11.31 -10.73
N THR A 304 39.58 12.22 -11.70
CA THR A 304 38.92 12.06 -13.01
C THR A 304 39.70 11.16 -13.98
N SER A 305 40.80 10.56 -13.53
CA SER A 305 41.61 9.61 -14.29
C SER A 305 41.93 8.43 -13.40
N ALA A 306 41.59 7.23 -13.87
CA ALA A 306 41.86 6.00 -13.14
C ALA A 306 43.37 5.85 -12.87
N PRO A 307 43.79 5.53 -11.62
CA PRO A 307 45.16 5.18 -11.31
C PRO A 307 45.61 3.90 -12.02
N ALA A 308 46.93 3.65 -12.04
CA ALA A 308 47.45 2.36 -12.51
C ALA A 308 46.89 1.19 -11.69
N PRO A 309 46.69 -0.01 -12.30
CA PRO A 309 46.23 -1.17 -11.57
C PRO A 309 47.27 -1.60 -10.53
N ALA A 310 46.80 -1.92 -9.33
CA ALA A 310 47.63 -2.50 -8.28
C ALA A 310 47.92 -3.99 -8.53
N THR A 311 46.99 -4.71 -9.15
CA THR A 311 47.17 -6.11 -9.53
C THR A 311 46.31 -6.46 -10.75
N SER A 312 46.67 -7.53 -11.45
CA SER A 312 45.92 -8.06 -12.59
C SER A 312 45.95 -9.58 -12.63
N ARG A 313 44.91 -10.20 -13.19
CA ARG A 313 44.81 -11.65 -13.31
C ARG A 313 44.13 -12.07 -14.61
N ASP A 314 44.79 -12.94 -15.35
CA ASP A 314 44.27 -13.57 -16.56
C ASP A 314 43.57 -14.90 -16.27
N GLY A 315 42.82 -15.40 -17.25
CA GLY A 315 42.18 -16.72 -17.22
C GLY A 315 40.69 -16.69 -16.84
N PHE A 316 40.08 -15.51 -16.79
CA PHE A 316 38.63 -15.35 -16.68
C PHE A 316 37.94 -15.48 -18.06
N PRO A 317 36.60 -15.59 -18.13
CA PRO A 317 35.87 -15.64 -19.39
C PRO A 317 36.22 -14.46 -20.33
N SER A 318 36.44 -14.75 -21.61
CA SER A 318 36.93 -13.77 -22.58
C SER A 318 35.88 -12.74 -23.00
N SER A 319 34.59 -13.02 -22.83
CA SER A 319 33.49 -12.06 -23.00
C SER A 319 32.74 -11.88 -21.67
N PRO A 320 33.32 -11.11 -20.72
CA PRO A 320 32.71 -10.93 -19.41
C PRO A 320 31.38 -10.16 -19.53
N SER A 321 30.36 -10.64 -18.83
CA SER A 321 29.04 -9.99 -18.73
C SER A 321 28.82 -9.35 -17.36
N GLN A 322 29.39 -9.91 -16.29
CA GLN A 322 29.32 -9.38 -14.93
C GLN A 322 30.58 -9.70 -14.14
N ILE A 323 30.78 -8.96 -13.05
CA ILE A 323 31.86 -9.16 -12.09
C ILE A 323 31.35 -8.96 -10.67
N GLY A 324 31.89 -9.73 -9.74
CA GLY A 324 31.77 -9.52 -8.30
C GLY A 324 33.15 -9.38 -7.67
N PHE A 325 33.25 -8.56 -6.65
CA PHE A 325 34.51 -8.27 -5.98
C PHE A 325 34.26 -8.09 -4.48
N GLY A 326 35.15 -8.63 -3.65
CA GLY A 326 35.02 -8.56 -2.19
C GLY A 326 35.86 -9.61 -1.47
N GLY A 327 35.37 -10.06 -0.31
CA GLY A 327 36.07 -10.99 0.56
C GLY A 327 37.00 -10.30 1.56
N THR A 328 37.81 -11.11 2.24
CA THR A 328 38.76 -10.63 3.26
C THR A 328 39.78 -9.65 2.67
N SER A 329 40.31 -8.75 3.47
CA SER A 329 41.30 -7.76 3.03
C SER A 329 42.31 -7.45 4.13
N ALA A 330 43.50 -6.97 3.72
CA ALA A 330 44.54 -6.47 4.61
C ALA A 330 44.96 -5.07 4.15
N ALA A 331 45.54 -4.27 5.05
CA ALA A 331 46.00 -2.94 4.70
C ALA A 331 47.00 -2.96 3.53
N GLY A 332 46.87 -2.00 2.61
CA GLY A 332 47.66 -1.91 1.40
C GLY A 332 47.32 -2.94 0.30
N ASN A 333 46.37 -3.84 0.54
CA ASN A 333 45.99 -4.90 -0.39
C ASN A 333 44.52 -4.82 -0.80
N PRO A 334 44.17 -5.15 -2.05
CA PRO A 334 42.79 -5.25 -2.46
C PRO A 334 42.08 -6.46 -1.81
N PRO A 335 40.74 -6.43 -1.73
CA PRO A 335 39.91 -7.58 -1.36
C PRO A 335 40.30 -8.87 -2.08
N SER A 336 40.06 -9.98 -1.39
CA SER A 336 40.70 -11.27 -1.68
C SER A 336 39.99 -12.15 -2.69
N ALA A 337 38.83 -11.76 -3.22
CA ALA A 337 38.06 -12.58 -4.13
C ALA A 337 37.46 -11.79 -5.28
N VAL A 338 37.58 -12.34 -6.49
CA VAL A 338 36.93 -11.87 -7.71
C VAL A 338 36.16 -13.03 -8.34
N VAL A 339 34.94 -12.75 -8.78
CA VAL A 339 34.13 -13.67 -9.59
C VAL A 339 33.73 -12.97 -10.88
N VAL A 340 33.79 -13.68 -12.01
CA VAL A 340 33.39 -13.18 -13.33
C VAL A 340 32.46 -14.19 -13.98
N SER A 341 31.34 -13.72 -14.51
CA SER A 341 30.48 -14.51 -15.40
C SER A 341 30.58 -13.98 -16.82
N GLY A 342 30.50 -14.87 -17.82
CA GLY A 342 30.52 -14.48 -19.22
C GLY A 342 30.56 -15.67 -20.17
N GLY A 343 30.44 -15.41 -21.47
CA GLY A 343 30.54 -16.44 -22.50
C GLY A 343 31.96 -16.54 -23.06
N ASP A 344 32.53 -17.75 -23.09
CA ASP A 344 33.74 -18.07 -23.86
C ASP A 344 33.39 -18.85 -25.17
N ALA A 345 34.40 -19.21 -25.97
CA ALA A 345 34.17 -20.00 -27.18
C ALA A 345 33.63 -21.42 -26.91
N LEU A 346 33.79 -21.93 -25.68
CA LEU A 346 33.31 -23.25 -25.25
C LEU A 346 31.81 -23.19 -24.85
N ALA A 347 31.40 -22.13 -24.17
CA ALA A 347 30.03 -21.71 -23.84
C ALA A 347 29.15 -21.55 -25.09
N ALA A 348 29.71 -21.02 -26.17
CA ALA A 348 29.03 -20.94 -27.47
C ALA A 348 28.75 -22.32 -28.11
N ALA A 349 29.56 -23.34 -27.81
CA ALA A 349 29.40 -24.69 -28.35
C ALA A 349 28.34 -25.54 -27.62
N ILE A 350 27.96 -25.17 -26.39
CA ILE A 350 26.95 -25.85 -25.54
C ILE A 350 25.79 -24.93 -25.10
N GLY A 351 25.80 -23.65 -25.49
CA GLY A 351 24.71 -22.70 -25.30
C GLY A 351 24.51 -22.15 -23.87
N GLY A 352 25.56 -22.06 -23.04
CA GLY A 352 25.46 -21.58 -21.65
C GLY A 352 26.65 -20.75 -21.18
N ASP A 353 26.46 -19.84 -20.23
CA ASP A 353 27.51 -18.99 -19.65
C ASP A 353 28.51 -19.78 -18.79
N THR A 354 29.72 -19.24 -18.61
CA THR A 354 30.75 -19.74 -17.70
C THR A 354 30.95 -18.78 -16.53
N VAL A 355 31.10 -19.31 -15.33
CA VAL A 355 31.47 -18.53 -14.13
C VAL A 355 32.84 -18.97 -13.65
N ALA A 356 33.71 -18.00 -13.37
CA ALA A 356 35.05 -18.24 -12.85
C ALA A 356 35.32 -17.40 -11.60
N MET A 357 35.99 -17.99 -10.60
CA MET A 357 36.36 -17.31 -9.36
C MET A 357 37.85 -17.50 -9.07
N ALA A 358 38.51 -16.42 -8.68
CA ALA A 358 39.89 -16.42 -8.17
C ALA A 358 39.94 -15.82 -6.77
N THR A 359 40.82 -16.37 -5.93
CA THR A 359 40.99 -15.95 -4.54
C THR A 359 42.47 -15.75 -4.19
N LYS A 360 42.75 -15.03 -3.11
CA LYS A 360 44.10 -14.86 -2.55
C LYS A 360 44.05 -14.75 -1.03
N ALA A 361 45.18 -14.93 -0.36
CA ALA A 361 45.27 -14.51 1.04
C ALA A 361 45.11 -12.99 1.16
N ALA A 362 44.61 -12.51 2.31
CA ALA A 362 44.29 -11.10 2.52
C ALA A 362 45.48 -10.16 2.29
N ASP A 363 46.67 -10.61 2.66
CA ASP A 363 47.95 -9.92 2.58
C ASP A 363 48.78 -10.26 1.33
N ALA A 364 48.25 -11.08 0.41
CA ALA A 364 48.94 -11.46 -0.81
C ALA A 364 48.70 -10.47 -1.96
N ASP A 365 49.72 -10.26 -2.79
CA ASP A 365 49.70 -9.31 -3.92
C ASP A 365 48.92 -9.82 -5.16
N ALA A 366 48.76 -11.15 -5.29
CA ALA A 366 48.25 -11.77 -6.51
C ALA A 366 47.16 -12.83 -6.24
N PHE A 367 46.17 -12.86 -7.13
CA PHE A 367 45.14 -13.89 -7.20
C PHE A 367 45.69 -15.22 -7.73
N ASP A 368 45.12 -16.33 -7.24
CA ASP A 368 45.35 -17.65 -7.79
C ASP A 368 44.73 -17.83 -9.19
N ALA A 369 44.93 -18.99 -9.80
CA ALA A 369 44.31 -19.29 -11.09
C ALA A 369 42.78 -19.37 -10.94
N PRO A 370 42.01 -18.67 -11.80
CA PRO A 370 40.57 -18.75 -11.78
C PRO A 370 40.10 -20.20 -11.95
N ALA A 371 39.32 -20.69 -11.00
CA ALA A 371 38.62 -21.96 -11.12
C ALA A 371 37.25 -21.68 -11.78
N SER A 372 36.89 -22.49 -12.77
CA SER A 372 35.71 -22.24 -13.62
C SER A 372 34.69 -23.37 -13.53
N ALA A 373 33.41 -23.03 -13.67
CA ALA A 373 32.31 -23.98 -13.81
C ALA A 373 31.34 -23.52 -14.90
N SER A 374 30.83 -24.46 -15.69
CA SER A 374 29.80 -24.18 -16.69
C SER A 374 28.42 -24.12 -16.04
N VAL A 375 27.63 -23.13 -16.43
CA VAL A 375 26.28 -22.95 -15.93
C VAL A 375 25.33 -23.95 -16.61
N ILE A 376 24.78 -24.90 -15.85
CA ILE A 376 23.90 -25.96 -16.37
C ILE A 376 22.59 -25.36 -16.92
N THR A 377 22.26 -25.67 -18.18
CA THR A 377 21.04 -25.21 -18.91
C THR A 377 19.86 -26.19 -18.84
N ALA A 378 19.81 -27.07 -17.84
CA ALA A 378 18.81 -28.13 -17.77
C ALA A 378 17.41 -27.61 -17.37
N GLY A 379 16.54 -27.45 -18.39
CA GLY A 379 15.09 -27.26 -18.25
C GLY A 379 14.63 -25.80 -18.04
N PRO A 380 13.47 -25.39 -18.61
CA PRO A 380 12.86 -24.13 -18.24
C PRO A 380 12.25 -24.18 -16.82
N PRO A 381 12.45 -23.13 -16.00
CA PRO A 381 13.24 -21.92 -16.28
C PRO A 381 14.76 -22.15 -16.06
N LYS A 382 15.62 -21.49 -16.85
CA LYS A 382 17.08 -21.49 -16.70
C LYS A 382 17.47 -20.83 -15.37
N ARG A 383 17.89 -21.58 -14.35
CA ARG A 383 18.01 -21.08 -12.94
C ARG A 383 19.33 -20.42 -12.58
N CYS A 384 20.43 -20.91 -13.14
CA CYS A 384 21.77 -20.40 -12.84
C CYS A 384 22.26 -19.36 -13.88
N VAL A 385 21.45 -19.05 -14.90
CA VAL A 385 21.73 -18.05 -15.93
C VAL A 385 20.83 -16.86 -15.67
N LEU A 386 21.38 -15.65 -15.56
CA LEU A 386 20.57 -14.44 -15.57
C LEU A 386 19.98 -14.26 -16.97
N THR A 387 18.65 -14.31 -17.08
CA THR A 387 17.98 -14.13 -18.37
C THR A 387 17.95 -12.67 -18.84
N GLU A 388 18.19 -11.71 -17.93
CA GLU A 388 18.35 -10.28 -18.24
C GLU A 388 19.29 -9.59 -17.25
N PRO A 389 20.62 -9.51 -17.49
CA PRO A 389 21.47 -8.65 -16.69
C PRO A 389 21.47 -7.23 -17.25
N GLY A 390 21.24 -6.25 -16.37
CA GLY A 390 21.83 -4.94 -16.60
C GLY A 390 23.35 -5.08 -16.59
N ARG A 391 24.04 -4.51 -17.60
CA ARG A 391 25.49 -4.65 -17.81
C ARG A 391 26.39 -4.24 -16.62
N ASP A 392 25.81 -3.70 -15.56
CA ASP A 392 26.47 -3.06 -14.42
C ASP A 392 26.07 -3.65 -13.05
N ALA A 393 25.37 -4.79 -13.03
CA ALA A 393 25.02 -5.48 -11.79
C ALA A 393 26.22 -6.25 -11.22
N GLN A 394 26.55 -6.04 -9.94
CA GLN A 394 27.63 -6.75 -9.26
C GLN A 394 27.17 -8.12 -8.76
N LEU A 395 28.01 -9.14 -8.94
CA LEU A 395 27.82 -10.44 -8.31
C LEU A 395 28.18 -10.33 -6.82
N PRO A 396 27.32 -10.76 -5.89
CA PRO A 396 27.60 -10.66 -4.46
C PRO A 396 28.63 -11.71 -4.06
N VAL A 397 29.72 -11.24 -3.45
CA VAL A 397 30.84 -12.06 -2.96
C VAL A 397 30.74 -12.15 -1.44
N SER A 398 30.90 -13.36 -0.91
CA SER A 398 30.89 -13.61 0.53
C SER A 398 32.06 -12.86 1.22
N PRO A 399 31.80 -12.13 2.32
CA PRO A 399 32.83 -11.40 3.08
C PRO A 399 33.99 -12.27 3.57
N VAL A 400 33.76 -13.57 3.79
CA VAL A 400 34.79 -14.53 4.24
C VAL A 400 35.60 -15.17 3.11
N SER A 401 35.39 -14.77 1.86
CA SER A 401 36.17 -15.31 0.74
C SER A 401 37.65 -14.90 0.85
N GLY A 402 38.56 -15.85 0.67
CA GLY A 402 39.99 -15.63 0.83
C GLY A 402 40.81 -16.92 0.91
N GLY A 403 42.14 -16.77 0.84
CA GLY A 403 43.07 -17.89 0.72
C GLY A 403 42.75 -18.74 -0.52
N THR A 404 42.50 -20.03 -0.31
CA THR A 404 42.17 -20.99 -1.38
C THR A 404 40.67 -21.24 -1.54
N GLY A 405 39.80 -20.60 -0.75
CA GLY A 405 38.36 -20.82 -0.75
C GLY A 405 37.53 -19.54 -0.91
N GLY A 406 36.28 -19.67 -1.34
CA GLY A 406 35.40 -18.52 -1.52
C GLY A 406 33.95 -18.88 -1.79
N GLY A 407 33.06 -17.90 -1.61
CA GLY A 407 31.63 -18.03 -1.85
C GLY A 407 31.09 -16.82 -2.60
N ALA A 408 30.16 -17.02 -3.53
CA ALA A 408 29.45 -15.94 -4.23
C ALA A 408 28.09 -16.42 -4.72
N PHE A 409 27.23 -15.50 -5.19
CA PHE A 409 26.05 -15.89 -5.97
C PHE A 409 26.18 -15.48 -7.44
N SER A 410 25.62 -16.30 -8.31
CA SER A 410 25.35 -16.02 -9.71
C SER A 410 23.93 -16.48 -10.03
N ALA A 411 23.03 -15.54 -10.35
CA ALA A 411 21.59 -15.81 -10.40
C ALA A 411 21.12 -16.56 -9.14
N ALA A 412 20.26 -17.58 -9.25
CA ALA A 412 19.77 -18.35 -8.11
C ALA A 412 20.80 -19.33 -7.51
N CYS A 413 22.04 -19.37 -8.03
CA CYS A 413 23.01 -20.40 -7.71
C CYS A 413 24.14 -19.87 -6.84
N TYR A 414 24.45 -20.62 -5.79
CA TYR A 414 25.60 -20.36 -4.93
C TYR A 414 26.82 -21.02 -5.55
N LEU A 415 27.87 -20.21 -5.71
CA LEU A 415 29.19 -20.58 -6.18
C LEU A 415 30.07 -20.83 -4.96
N ALA A 416 30.65 -22.02 -4.85
CA ALA A 416 31.63 -22.34 -3.82
C ALA A 416 32.96 -22.76 -4.45
N LYS A 417 34.05 -22.06 -4.09
CA LYS A 417 35.42 -22.37 -4.50
C LYS A 417 36.16 -23.09 -3.38
N SER A 418 36.89 -24.14 -3.74
CA SER A 418 37.84 -24.83 -2.88
C SER A 418 39.06 -25.27 -3.70
N GLY A 419 40.21 -24.64 -3.45
CA GLY A 419 41.41 -24.80 -4.27
C GLY A 419 41.12 -24.42 -5.72
N SER A 420 41.40 -25.35 -6.65
CA SER A 420 41.18 -25.19 -8.09
C SER A 420 39.78 -25.64 -8.55
N THR A 421 38.87 -25.96 -7.63
CA THR A 421 37.53 -26.47 -7.94
C THR A 421 36.47 -25.43 -7.60
N VAL A 422 35.50 -25.26 -8.50
CA VAL A 422 34.30 -24.47 -8.26
C VAL A 422 33.07 -25.34 -8.45
N THR A 423 32.14 -25.27 -7.50
CA THR A 423 30.85 -25.97 -7.53
C THR A 423 29.69 -24.97 -7.55
N LEU A 424 28.71 -25.22 -8.41
CA LEU A 424 27.44 -24.49 -8.47
C LEU A 424 26.35 -25.31 -7.79
N THR A 425 25.62 -24.71 -6.85
CA THR A 425 24.46 -25.34 -6.19
C THR A 425 23.25 -24.43 -6.31
N ASP A 426 22.08 -24.98 -6.70
CA ASP A 426 20.80 -24.26 -6.65
C ASP A 426 20.49 -23.91 -5.19
N ALA A 427 20.62 -22.62 -4.85
CA ALA A 427 20.45 -22.15 -3.49
C ALA A 427 18.97 -21.90 -3.17
N TYR A 428 18.14 -21.65 -4.20
CA TYR A 428 16.72 -21.44 -3.99
C TYR A 428 15.85 -21.76 -5.21
N SER A 429 15.19 -22.92 -5.15
CA SER A 429 14.42 -23.52 -6.25
C SER A 429 13.10 -22.80 -6.62
N GLN A 430 12.71 -21.80 -5.83
CA GLN A 430 11.47 -21.03 -5.97
C GLN A 430 11.68 -19.65 -6.61
N LEU A 431 12.92 -19.28 -6.95
CA LEU A 431 13.22 -18.00 -7.59
C LEU A 431 12.90 -18.00 -9.08
N ASN A 432 12.49 -16.82 -9.55
CA ASN A 432 12.63 -16.49 -10.95
C ASN A 432 14.11 -16.11 -11.18
N ALA A 433 14.62 -16.20 -12.41
CA ALA A 433 16.06 -16.19 -12.67
C ALA A 433 16.77 -14.81 -12.54
N PHE A 434 16.31 -13.88 -11.69
CA PHE A 434 16.80 -12.48 -11.64
C PHE A 434 17.66 -12.15 -10.40
N GLY A 435 18.35 -13.16 -9.85
CA GLY A 435 19.04 -13.19 -8.56
C GLY A 435 19.88 -11.96 -8.17
N LEU A 436 19.40 -11.24 -7.16
CA LEU A 436 20.15 -10.24 -6.39
C LEU A 436 20.13 -10.62 -4.90
N PHE A 437 21.31 -10.87 -4.34
CA PHE A 437 21.51 -11.26 -2.94
C PHE A 437 22.40 -10.25 -2.22
N ALA A 438 22.26 -10.15 -0.91
CA ALA A 438 23.14 -9.38 -0.04
C ALA A 438 23.55 -10.26 1.15
N PHE A 439 24.87 -10.43 1.33
CA PHE A 439 25.43 -10.99 2.56
C PHE A 439 25.38 -9.93 3.66
N ASP A 440 25.09 -10.33 4.89
CA ASP A 440 25.29 -9.45 6.05
C ASP A 440 26.76 -9.00 6.13
N ALA A 441 27.01 -7.77 6.60
CA ALA A 441 28.38 -7.30 6.81
C ALA A 441 29.15 -8.15 7.83
N GLY A 442 28.45 -8.75 8.79
CA GLY A 442 28.98 -9.68 9.78
C GLY A 442 29.03 -11.14 9.33
N TYR A 443 28.63 -11.45 8.09
CA TYR A 443 28.52 -12.82 7.60
C TYR A 443 29.82 -13.61 7.80
N ASP A 444 29.74 -14.71 8.55
CA ASP A 444 30.85 -15.65 8.76
C ASP A 444 30.51 -17.08 8.29
N GLY A 445 29.28 -17.30 7.82
CA GLY A 445 28.78 -18.61 7.38
C GLY A 445 28.51 -19.60 8.53
N ALA A 446 28.60 -19.15 9.79
CA ALA A 446 28.43 -19.96 10.98
C ALA A 446 27.54 -19.25 12.04
N ALA A 447 28.10 -18.32 12.82
CA ALA A 447 27.34 -17.57 13.83
C ALA A 447 26.44 -16.49 13.21
N ASP A 448 26.87 -15.96 12.07
CA ASP A 448 26.10 -15.10 11.19
C ASP A 448 26.08 -15.68 9.75
N PRO A 449 25.08 -16.52 9.45
CA PRO A 449 24.84 -17.03 8.11
C PRO A 449 23.81 -16.20 7.33
N VAL A 450 23.57 -14.93 7.71
CA VAL A 450 22.46 -14.15 7.16
C VAL A 450 22.74 -13.70 5.72
N VAL A 451 21.82 -14.08 4.83
CA VAL A 451 21.78 -13.63 3.44
C VAL A 451 20.35 -13.26 3.08
N LEU A 452 20.17 -12.09 2.46
CA LEU A 452 18.88 -11.67 1.94
C LEU A 452 18.83 -11.80 0.42
N SER A 453 17.67 -12.18 -0.09
CA SER A 453 17.33 -12.13 -1.51
C SER A 453 16.17 -11.17 -1.74
N LYS A 454 16.26 -10.34 -2.78
CA LYS A 454 15.15 -9.47 -3.19
C LYS A 454 13.89 -10.28 -3.51
N GLU A 455 14.07 -11.52 -3.98
CA GLU A 455 12.98 -12.28 -4.54
C GLU A 455 12.30 -13.14 -3.48
N GLY A 456 11.00 -12.91 -3.35
CA GLY A 456 10.12 -13.79 -2.63
C GLY A 456 8.67 -13.52 -2.99
N THR A 457 7.85 -14.56 -2.91
CA THR A 457 6.42 -14.49 -3.24
C THR A 457 5.67 -13.49 -2.36
N ARG A 458 6.17 -13.24 -1.14
CA ARG A 458 5.56 -12.36 -0.12
C ARG A 458 6.44 -11.15 0.27
N GLY A 459 7.61 -10.97 -0.34
CA GLY A 459 8.61 -9.95 0.03
C GLY A 459 10.05 -10.50 0.03
N VAL A 460 10.96 -9.86 0.77
CA VAL A 460 12.38 -10.26 0.86
C VAL A 460 12.51 -11.64 1.51
N ALA A 461 13.28 -12.55 0.90
CA ALA A 461 13.60 -13.85 1.50
C ALA A 461 14.88 -13.77 2.32
N LYS A 462 14.88 -14.37 3.51
CA LYS A 462 16.00 -14.40 4.45
C LYS A 462 16.48 -15.84 4.66
N SER A 463 17.75 -16.07 4.36
CA SER A 463 18.52 -17.20 4.90
C SER A 463 19.10 -16.79 6.25
N ALA A 464 18.99 -17.68 7.24
CA ALA A 464 19.67 -17.56 8.53
C ALA A 464 20.35 -18.89 8.92
N GLY A 465 20.54 -19.78 7.96
CA GLY A 465 21.22 -21.05 8.15
C GLY A 465 21.91 -21.47 6.87
N ALA A 466 22.64 -22.59 6.93
CA ALA A 466 23.28 -23.18 5.76
C ALA A 466 23.04 -24.68 5.71
N SER A 467 22.89 -25.21 4.50
CA SER A 467 22.82 -26.65 4.21
C SER A 467 24.02 -27.03 3.37
N GLY A 468 24.93 -27.84 3.91
CA GLY A 468 26.16 -28.23 3.20
C GLY A 468 27.09 -27.06 2.85
N GLY A 469 27.07 -25.98 3.64
CA GLY A 469 27.85 -24.76 3.39
C GLY A 469 27.21 -23.78 2.39
N VAL A 470 25.99 -24.07 1.91
CA VAL A 470 25.20 -23.20 1.04
C VAL A 470 24.12 -22.50 1.87
N PRO A 471 23.94 -21.16 1.76
CA PRO A 471 22.85 -20.46 2.44
C PRO A 471 21.49 -21.12 2.17
N ALA A 472 20.73 -21.39 3.24
CA ALA A 472 19.48 -22.13 3.18
C ALA A 472 18.29 -21.19 3.31
N PHE A 473 17.57 -21.00 2.21
CA PHE A 473 16.34 -20.23 2.18
C PHE A 473 15.13 -21.15 2.48
N PRO A 474 14.23 -20.76 3.39
CA PRO A 474 13.15 -21.62 3.84
C PRO A 474 12.01 -21.77 2.82
N VAL A 475 11.12 -22.73 3.12
CA VAL A 475 9.89 -22.99 2.35
C VAL A 475 8.91 -21.80 2.41
N PRO A 476 8.00 -21.66 1.43
CA PRO A 476 7.08 -20.51 1.27
C PRO A 476 6.30 -20.04 2.50
N ASP A 477 6.18 -20.86 3.55
CA ASP A 477 5.25 -20.65 4.67
C ASP A 477 5.89 -20.10 5.96
N GLN A 478 7.22 -19.92 5.98
CA GLN A 478 7.93 -19.39 7.15
C GLN A 478 8.07 -17.86 7.09
N ASP A 479 7.83 -17.19 8.22
CA ASP A 479 7.99 -15.74 8.36
C ASP A 479 9.35 -15.43 9.00
N ALA A 480 10.04 -14.40 8.49
CA ALA A 480 11.37 -14.03 8.96
C ALA A 480 11.31 -13.44 10.38
N GLY A 481 12.24 -13.85 11.23
CA GLY A 481 12.46 -13.30 12.57
C GLY A 481 13.71 -12.42 12.63
N ALA A 482 13.91 -11.76 13.77
CA ALA A 482 15.11 -10.98 14.04
C ALA A 482 16.33 -11.87 14.35
N GLY A 483 17.54 -11.36 14.13
CA GLY A 483 18.80 -12.00 14.53
C GLY A 483 19.34 -13.02 13.52
N THR A 484 20.34 -13.81 13.94
CA THR A 484 21.09 -14.74 13.08
C THR A 484 20.75 -16.22 13.33
N ASP A 485 19.84 -16.51 14.26
CA ASP A 485 19.44 -17.90 14.57
C ASP A 485 18.83 -18.59 13.33
N PRO A 486 19.15 -19.86 13.04
CA PRO A 486 18.58 -20.59 11.90
C PRO A 486 17.05 -20.59 11.80
N ALA A 487 16.33 -20.58 12.92
CA ALA A 487 14.87 -20.50 12.94
C ALA A 487 14.34 -19.12 12.52
N SER A 488 15.19 -18.09 12.47
CA SER A 488 14.83 -16.73 12.07
C SER A 488 14.77 -16.54 10.55
N GLY A 489 15.19 -17.52 9.75
CA GLY A 489 15.01 -17.50 8.29
C GLY A 489 13.52 -17.45 7.92
N GLY A 490 13.17 -16.79 6.81
CA GLY A 490 11.77 -16.70 6.38
C GLY A 490 11.55 -15.63 5.32
N PHE A 491 10.29 -15.29 5.07
CA PHE A 491 9.92 -14.11 4.28
C PHE A 491 9.68 -12.90 5.20
N ALA A 492 10.22 -11.76 4.80
CA ALA A 492 10.00 -10.49 5.47
C ALA A 492 8.55 -10.04 5.32
N VAL A 493 7.73 -10.28 6.35
CA VAL A 493 6.31 -9.92 6.39
C VAL A 493 6.00 -8.89 7.48
N SER A 494 7.02 -8.18 7.98
CA SER A 494 6.87 -7.14 8.99
C SER A 494 7.47 -5.84 8.50
N GLY A 495 6.61 -4.86 8.17
CA GLY A 495 6.99 -3.46 8.04
C GLY A 495 7.32 -2.94 6.63
N ILE A 496 7.51 -3.83 5.63
CA ILE A 496 7.48 -3.43 4.21
C ILE A 496 6.01 -3.25 3.81
N THR A 497 5.43 -2.07 4.06
CA THR A 497 3.98 -1.81 3.89
C THR A 497 3.62 -1.22 2.53
N VAL A 498 4.14 -1.80 1.45
CA VAL A 498 3.79 -1.40 0.07
C VAL A 498 3.33 -2.56 -0.82
N PRO A 499 2.52 -3.52 -0.32
CA PRO A 499 2.04 -4.57 -1.20
C PRO A 499 0.98 -4.01 -2.14
N ILE A 500 0.84 -4.60 -3.32
CA ILE A 500 -0.30 -4.25 -4.18
C ILE A 500 -1.57 -4.79 -3.53
N THR A 501 -2.43 -3.88 -3.07
CA THR A 501 -3.72 -4.23 -2.48
C THR A 501 -4.78 -4.22 -3.56
N THR A 502 -5.29 -5.39 -3.92
CA THR A 502 -6.21 -5.55 -5.05
C THR A 502 -7.64 -5.28 -4.65
N ASP A 503 -8.05 -5.59 -3.41
CA ASP A 503 -9.41 -5.37 -2.93
C ASP A 503 -9.45 -5.31 -1.39
N THR A 504 -10.43 -4.59 -0.85
CA THR A 504 -10.65 -4.43 0.59
C THR A 504 -12.12 -4.52 0.95
N THR A 505 -12.43 -4.92 2.18
CA THR A 505 -13.81 -5.01 2.63
C THR A 505 -13.95 -4.84 4.13
N PHE A 506 -15.14 -4.43 4.56
CA PHE A 506 -15.54 -4.42 5.97
C PHE A 506 -16.39 -5.64 6.31
N GLY A 507 -16.16 -6.24 7.48
CA GLY A 507 -17.00 -7.31 7.99
C GLY A 507 -18.34 -6.80 8.56
N PRO A 508 -19.26 -7.72 8.93
CA PRO A 508 -20.57 -7.37 9.45
C PRO A 508 -20.54 -6.61 10.78
N ALA A 509 -19.44 -6.67 11.55
CA ALA A 509 -19.23 -5.83 12.73
C ALA A 509 -18.81 -4.38 12.40
N GLY A 510 -18.71 -4.02 11.12
CA GLY A 510 -18.35 -2.70 10.63
C GLY A 510 -16.85 -2.40 10.77
N ALA A 511 -16.51 -1.16 11.11
CA ALA A 511 -15.13 -0.65 11.07
C ALA A 511 -14.11 -1.39 11.96
N GLN A 512 -14.53 -2.30 12.84
CA GLN A 512 -13.61 -3.17 13.59
C GLN A 512 -13.11 -4.34 12.75
N GLN A 513 -13.92 -4.82 11.80
CA GLN A 513 -13.59 -5.94 10.94
C GLN A 513 -13.17 -5.45 9.57
N ILE A 514 -11.90 -5.69 9.21
CA ILE A 514 -11.32 -5.28 7.93
C ILE A 514 -10.67 -6.52 7.32
N ALA A 515 -10.84 -6.72 6.02
CA ALA A 515 -10.06 -7.69 5.26
C ALA A 515 -9.48 -7.04 4.00
N THR A 516 -8.30 -7.50 3.61
CA THR A 516 -7.59 -7.03 2.43
C THR A 516 -6.91 -8.19 1.74
N VAL A 517 -7.06 -8.26 0.42
CA VAL A 517 -6.37 -9.23 -0.43
C VAL A 517 -5.26 -8.52 -1.19
N LEU A 518 -4.08 -9.13 -1.18
CA LEU A 518 -2.91 -8.66 -1.88
C LEU A 518 -2.79 -9.37 -3.23
N ALA A 519 -2.17 -8.72 -4.20
CA ALA A 519 -1.89 -9.33 -5.49
C ALA A 519 -1.04 -10.60 -5.34
N THR A 520 -1.16 -11.49 -6.32
CA THR A 520 -0.38 -12.75 -6.37
C THR A 520 1.13 -12.50 -6.47
N GLU A 521 1.52 -11.40 -7.12
CA GLU A 521 2.89 -10.87 -7.12
C GLU A 521 2.93 -9.66 -6.19
N GLY A 522 4.01 -9.51 -5.42
CA GLY A 522 4.18 -8.33 -4.56
C GLY A 522 3.44 -8.31 -3.22
N GLY A 523 2.89 -9.44 -2.77
CA GLY A 523 2.28 -9.55 -1.44
C GLY A 523 1.78 -10.96 -1.12
N ALA A 524 1.20 -11.64 -2.11
CA ALA A 524 0.78 -13.04 -2.08
C ALA A 524 0.13 -13.52 -0.77
N ALA A 525 -0.69 -12.68 -0.13
CA ALA A 525 -1.40 -13.02 1.08
C ALA A 525 -2.76 -12.33 1.13
N THR A 526 -3.65 -12.88 1.96
CA THR A 526 -4.86 -12.19 2.39
C THR A 526 -4.80 -12.02 3.89
N LEU A 527 -5.13 -10.81 4.35
CA LEU A 527 -5.02 -10.38 5.73
C LEU A 527 -6.36 -9.88 6.23
N ALA A 528 -6.64 -10.09 7.51
CA ALA A 528 -7.82 -9.55 8.16
C ALA A 528 -7.52 -9.04 9.57
N SER A 529 -8.41 -8.23 10.09
CA SER A 529 -8.36 -7.60 11.41
C SER A 529 -9.76 -7.61 12.02
N ASP A 530 -9.83 -7.76 13.34
CA ASP A 530 -11.04 -7.60 14.16
C ASP A 530 -10.90 -6.50 15.24
N ASP A 531 -9.83 -5.69 15.17
CA ASP A 531 -9.53 -4.56 16.06
C ASP A 531 -9.46 -3.20 15.35
N GLY A 532 -10.05 -3.13 14.15
CA GLY A 532 -10.11 -1.93 13.32
C GLY A 532 -8.84 -1.62 12.55
N GLY A 533 -7.98 -2.63 12.34
CA GLY A 533 -6.73 -2.52 11.61
C GLY A 533 -5.52 -2.19 12.48
N ALA A 534 -5.66 -2.17 13.82
CA ALA A 534 -4.54 -1.95 14.72
C ALA A 534 -3.54 -3.13 14.64
N THR A 535 -4.06 -4.35 14.47
CA THR A 535 -3.29 -5.53 14.10
C THR A 535 -3.94 -6.26 12.93
N THR A 536 -3.13 -6.92 12.12
CA THR A 536 -3.58 -7.77 11.01
C THR A 536 -3.07 -9.20 11.19
N LYS A 537 -3.89 -10.16 10.78
CA LYS A 537 -3.62 -11.59 10.84
C LYS A 537 -3.74 -12.18 9.45
N VAL A 538 -2.86 -13.13 9.14
CA VAL A 538 -2.91 -13.87 7.88
C VAL A 538 -4.15 -14.75 7.88
N VAL A 539 -4.99 -14.59 6.85
CA VAL A 539 -6.15 -15.45 6.58
C VAL A 539 -5.70 -16.64 5.75
N ILE A 540 -4.91 -16.37 4.70
CA ILE A 540 -4.28 -17.36 3.84
C ILE A 540 -3.00 -16.77 3.26
N ARG A 541 -1.93 -17.57 3.15
CA ARG A 541 -0.66 -17.19 2.50
C ARG A 541 -0.74 -17.31 0.97
N ARG A 542 -1.83 -16.79 0.40
CA ARG A 542 -2.08 -16.74 -1.05
C ARG A 542 -2.70 -15.40 -1.42
N GLY A 543 -2.17 -14.78 -2.47
CA GLY A 543 -2.72 -13.56 -3.04
C GLY A 543 -3.94 -13.83 -3.92
N GLY A 544 -4.60 -12.76 -4.34
CA GLY A 544 -5.80 -12.83 -5.17
C GLY A 544 -6.23 -11.47 -5.67
N SER A 545 -7.50 -11.38 -6.08
CA SER A 545 -8.03 -10.16 -6.68
C SER A 545 -9.30 -9.62 -6.04
N ALA A 546 -9.99 -10.42 -5.22
CA ALA A 546 -11.23 -9.99 -4.57
C ALA A 546 -11.44 -10.62 -3.20
N VAL A 547 -12.10 -9.89 -2.30
CA VAL A 547 -12.47 -10.32 -0.96
C VAL A 547 -13.87 -9.82 -0.59
N ALA A 548 -14.67 -10.66 0.05
CA ALA A 548 -15.99 -10.27 0.54
C ALA A 548 -16.22 -10.78 1.97
N TRP A 549 -16.81 -9.93 2.82
CA TRP A 549 -17.16 -10.29 4.18
C TRP A 549 -18.59 -9.88 4.51
N TRP A 550 -19.47 -10.84 4.79
CA TRP A 550 -20.88 -10.56 5.09
C TRP A 550 -21.43 -11.45 6.19
N GLN A 551 -22.62 -11.10 6.67
CA GLN A 551 -23.42 -11.97 7.52
C GLN A 551 -24.31 -12.86 6.65
N GLY A 552 -24.00 -14.15 6.59
CA GLY A 552 -24.83 -15.17 5.96
C GLY A 552 -25.94 -15.67 6.87
N GLN A 553 -26.61 -16.74 6.43
CA GLN A 553 -27.68 -17.37 7.19
C GLN A 553 -27.14 -18.22 8.34
N SER A 554 -26.05 -18.97 8.10
CA SER A 554 -25.45 -19.85 9.11
C SER A 554 -24.28 -19.22 9.86
N ALA A 555 -23.52 -18.32 9.22
CA ALA A 555 -22.31 -17.73 9.78
C ALA A 555 -22.02 -16.35 9.21
N SER A 556 -21.10 -15.61 9.84
CA SER A 556 -20.38 -14.55 9.16
C SER A 556 -19.35 -15.17 8.22
N TRP A 557 -19.44 -14.93 6.92
CA TRP A 557 -18.52 -15.50 5.93
C TRP A 557 -17.48 -14.48 5.51
N LEU A 558 -16.20 -14.84 5.66
CA LEU A 558 -15.08 -14.17 5.01
C LEU A 558 -14.65 -15.05 3.84
N VAL A 559 -14.82 -14.55 2.61
CA VAL A 559 -14.52 -15.27 1.37
C VAL A 559 -13.47 -14.53 0.56
N VAL A 560 -12.52 -15.30 0.04
CA VAL A 560 -11.36 -14.79 -0.71
C VAL A 560 -11.31 -15.50 -2.05
N ALA A 561 -11.24 -14.72 -3.12
CA ALA A 561 -10.97 -15.20 -4.46
C ALA A 561 -9.45 -15.26 -4.67
N ASN A 562 -8.86 -16.43 -4.44
CA ASN A 562 -7.41 -16.58 -4.57
C ASN A 562 -7.02 -16.62 -6.04
N GLY A 563 -5.87 -16.04 -6.36
CA GLY A 563 -5.32 -16.04 -7.71
C GLY A 563 -4.91 -17.45 -8.15
N GLY A 564 -5.18 -17.80 -9.40
CA GLY A 564 -4.44 -18.86 -10.08
C GLY A 564 -3.02 -18.34 -10.33
N THR A 565 -1.99 -19.04 -9.87
CA THR A 565 -0.60 -18.66 -10.15
C THR A 565 -0.36 -18.60 -11.65
N PHE A 566 0.53 -17.70 -12.09
CA PHE A 566 0.97 -17.58 -13.48
C PHE A 566 1.70 -18.85 -14.00
N TYR A 567 2.08 -19.76 -13.09
CA TYR A 567 2.75 -21.02 -13.41
C TYR A 567 2.26 -22.12 -12.45
N ASP A 568 1.14 -22.75 -12.76
CA ASP A 568 0.78 -24.07 -12.22
C ASP A 568 0.69 -25.04 -13.41
N PRO A 569 1.59 -26.04 -13.52
CA PRO A 569 1.61 -26.98 -14.63
C PRO A 569 0.43 -27.97 -14.61
N SER A 570 -0.43 -27.95 -13.59
CA SER A 570 -1.64 -28.78 -13.56
C SER A 570 -2.69 -28.31 -14.57
N SER A 571 -3.38 -29.26 -15.21
CA SER A 571 -4.35 -28.99 -16.28
C SER A 571 -5.72 -28.50 -15.80
N ASP A 572 -6.05 -28.71 -14.52
CA ASP A 572 -7.23 -28.16 -13.84
C ASP A 572 -6.88 -27.78 -12.39
N ARG A 573 -6.87 -26.48 -12.11
CA ARG A 573 -6.60 -25.95 -10.77
C ARG A 573 -7.86 -26.08 -9.92
N THR A 574 -7.79 -26.84 -8.83
CA THR A 574 -8.89 -27.02 -7.88
C THR A 574 -8.71 -26.18 -6.63
N ASP A 575 -9.81 -25.97 -5.89
CA ASP A 575 -9.87 -25.19 -4.66
C ASP A 575 -9.31 -23.78 -4.90
N LEU A 576 -10.04 -22.98 -5.67
CA LEU A 576 -9.65 -21.60 -6.01
C LEU A 576 -10.08 -20.57 -4.97
N ILE A 577 -11.12 -20.89 -4.19
CA ILE A 577 -11.77 -19.94 -3.27
C ILE A 577 -11.55 -20.41 -1.83
N SER A 578 -11.30 -19.45 -0.93
CA SER A 578 -11.26 -19.69 0.52
C SER A 578 -12.55 -19.16 1.14
N ALA A 579 -13.15 -19.92 2.06
CA ALA A 579 -14.33 -19.52 2.80
C ALA A 579 -14.17 -19.88 4.29
N LEU A 580 -14.19 -18.86 5.15
CA LEU A 580 -14.08 -19.02 6.60
C LEU A 580 -15.34 -18.51 7.29
N ALA A 581 -15.93 -19.37 8.13
CA ALA A 581 -17.05 -19.02 8.97
C ALA A 581 -16.57 -18.37 10.28
N ASN A 582 -17.20 -17.26 10.66
CA ASN A 582 -17.01 -16.55 11.93
C ASN A 582 -15.54 -16.23 12.25
N TRP A 583 -14.80 -15.75 11.24
CA TRP A 583 -13.39 -15.43 11.39
C TRP A 583 -13.14 -14.40 12.51
N THR A 584 -12.08 -14.64 13.29
CA THR A 584 -11.51 -13.72 14.29
C THR A 584 -9.99 -13.76 14.21
N SER A 585 -9.30 -12.87 14.91
CA SER A 585 -7.83 -12.89 15.01
C SER A 585 -7.26 -14.15 15.67
N ALA A 586 -8.09 -14.99 16.30
CA ALA A 586 -7.72 -16.31 16.83
C ALA A 586 -7.92 -17.46 15.82
N THR A 587 -8.56 -17.22 14.67
CA THR A 587 -8.75 -18.23 13.63
C THR A 587 -7.41 -18.54 12.96
N PRO A 588 -6.99 -19.83 12.90
CA PRO A 588 -5.75 -20.21 12.21
C PRO A 588 -5.76 -19.81 10.73
N ALA A 589 -4.59 -19.47 10.20
CA ALA A 589 -4.43 -19.23 8.77
C ALA A 589 -4.65 -20.53 7.98
N LEU A 590 -5.18 -20.40 6.76
CA LEU A 590 -5.24 -21.50 5.81
C LEU A 590 -3.91 -21.65 5.08
N ASP A 591 -3.48 -22.90 4.88
CA ASP A 591 -2.31 -23.23 4.05
C ASP A 591 -2.65 -23.25 2.56
N LYS A 592 -3.90 -23.58 2.23
CA LYS A 592 -4.45 -23.60 0.87
C LYS A 592 -5.93 -23.25 0.88
N PRO A 593 -6.52 -22.87 -0.27
CA PRO A 593 -7.95 -22.59 -0.29
C PRO A 593 -8.77 -23.82 0.11
N ASN A 594 -9.89 -23.58 0.78
CA ASN A 594 -10.66 -24.62 1.48
C ASN A 594 -12.11 -24.75 0.99
N LEU A 595 -12.55 -23.98 0.00
CA LEU A 595 -13.90 -24.14 -0.56
C LEU A 595 -13.86 -25.18 -1.69
N ALA A 596 -14.22 -26.41 -1.34
CA ALA A 596 -14.22 -27.53 -2.27
C ALA A 596 -15.29 -27.35 -3.35
N GLY A 597 -15.04 -27.90 -4.55
CA GLY A 597 -15.95 -27.74 -5.70
C GLY A 597 -15.79 -26.37 -6.37
N THR A 598 -14.58 -25.82 -6.36
CA THR A 598 -14.20 -24.61 -7.09
C THR A 598 -12.99 -24.91 -7.97
N SER A 599 -13.19 -25.14 -9.27
CA SER A 599 -12.12 -25.45 -10.22
C SER A 599 -11.98 -24.40 -11.32
N SER A 600 -10.86 -24.40 -12.04
CA SER A 600 -10.72 -23.56 -13.23
C SER A 600 -11.75 -23.91 -14.32
N SER A 601 -12.11 -25.18 -14.43
CA SER A 601 -13.12 -25.67 -15.37
C SER A 601 -14.54 -25.12 -15.07
N ASP A 602 -14.89 -24.88 -13.81
CA ASP A 602 -16.17 -24.24 -13.43
C ASP A 602 -16.32 -22.81 -14.02
N PHE A 603 -15.20 -22.16 -14.30
CA PHE A 603 -15.11 -20.85 -14.95
C PHE A 603 -14.77 -20.95 -16.45
N GLY A 604 -14.91 -22.12 -17.06
CA GLY A 604 -14.66 -22.34 -18.48
C GLY A 604 -13.18 -22.22 -18.88
N CYS A 605 -12.26 -22.43 -17.95
CA CYS A 605 -10.82 -22.37 -18.17
C CYS A 605 -10.19 -23.75 -18.00
N SER A 606 -9.62 -24.33 -19.06
CA SER A 606 -8.97 -25.65 -19.01
C SER A 606 -7.69 -25.69 -19.85
N GLY A 607 -6.71 -26.47 -19.38
CA GLY A 607 -5.41 -26.65 -20.06
C GLY A 607 -4.32 -25.68 -19.61
N MET A 608 -3.06 -26.04 -19.90
CA MET A 608 -1.85 -25.38 -19.38
C MET A 608 -1.66 -23.92 -19.84
N THR A 609 -2.32 -23.50 -20.92
CA THR A 609 -2.21 -22.13 -21.47
C THR A 609 -3.34 -21.20 -21.01
N CYS A 610 -4.30 -21.72 -20.24
CA CYS A 610 -5.45 -20.94 -19.79
C CYS A 610 -5.12 -20.13 -18.54
N VAL A 611 -5.23 -18.80 -18.66
CA VAL A 611 -5.06 -17.85 -17.56
C VAL A 611 -6.45 -17.50 -17.00
N LEU A 612 -6.66 -17.75 -15.71
CA LEU A 612 -7.88 -17.43 -14.99
C LEU A 612 -7.60 -16.42 -13.89
N THR A 613 -8.36 -15.34 -13.89
CA THR A 613 -8.41 -14.38 -12.78
C THR A 613 -9.83 -14.35 -12.21
N LEU A 614 -9.97 -14.56 -10.90
CA LEU A 614 -11.23 -14.35 -10.20
C LEU A 614 -11.31 -12.89 -9.75
N ALA A 615 -11.93 -12.06 -10.59
CA ALA A 615 -11.76 -10.61 -10.56
C ALA A 615 -12.61 -9.86 -9.51
N ALA A 616 -13.76 -10.42 -9.10
CA ALA A 616 -14.69 -9.73 -8.22
C ALA A 616 -15.56 -10.71 -7.41
N LEU A 617 -15.95 -10.28 -6.20
CA LEU A 617 -16.85 -10.99 -5.30
C LEU A 617 -17.97 -10.07 -4.81
N ALA A 618 -19.17 -10.62 -4.61
CA ALA A 618 -20.25 -9.94 -3.91
C ALA A 618 -21.01 -10.91 -3.00
N GLY A 619 -20.92 -10.72 -1.68
CA GLY A 619 -21.67 -11.51 -0.70
C GLY A 619 -23.18 -11.23 -0.75
N VAL A 620 -24.00 -12.20 -0.32
CA VAL A 620 -25.46 -12.06 -0.23
C VAL A 620 -25.87 -11.96 1.25
N PRO A 621 -26.12 -10.74 1.79
CA PRO A 621 -26.51 -10.59 3.19
C PRO A 621 -27.77 -11.39 3.54
N GLY A 622 -27.70 -12.17 4.62
CA GLY A 622 -28.78 -13.03 5.11
C GLY A 622 -28.88 -14.40 4.43
N SER A 623 -27.96 -14.73 3.52
CA SER A 623 -27.88 -16.03 2.83
C SER A 623 -26.43 -16.55 2.83
N ASP A 624 -26.26 -17.87 2.81
CA ASP A 624 -24.95 -18.50 2.62
C ASP A 624 -24.59 -18.56 1.14
N GLN A 625 -24.74 -17.43 0.45
CA GLN A 625 -24.51 -17.29 -0.99
C GLN A 625 -23.60 -16.10 -1.28
N PHE A 626 -22.90 -16.20 -2.40
CA PHE A 626 -22.15 -15.09 -2.98
C PHE A 626 -22.10 -15.19 -4.50
N PHE A 627 -21.77 -14.10 -5.15
CA PHE A 627 -21.44 -14.05 -6.57
C PHE A 627 -19.94 -13.92 -6.75
N VAL A 628 -19.40 -14.61 -7.75
CA VAL A 628 -17.99 -14.52 -8.14
C VAL A 628 -17.87 -14.37 -9.64
N ALA A 629 -17.03 -13.44 -10.06
CA ALA A 629 -16.69 -13.22 -11.45
C ALA A 629 -15.31 -13.80 -11.77
N GLY A 630 -15.22 -14.59 -12.84
CA GLY A 630 -13.96 -15.04 -13.43
C GLY A 630 -13.76 -14.44 -14.81
N THR A 631 -12.51 -14.15 -15.16
CA THR A 631 -12.11 -13.86 -16.55
C THR A 631 -11.13 -14.93 -16.99
N ASN A 632 -11.43 -15.60 -18.10
CA ASN A 632 -10.57 -16.61 -18.70
C ASN A 632 -9.98 -16.12 -20.04
N GLY A 633 -8.80 -16.64 -20.43
CA GLY A 633 -8.19 -16.38 -21.74
C GLY A 633 -7.01 -17.29 -22.05
N ASN A 634 -6.70 -17.43 -23.35
CA ASN A 634 -5.53 -18.16 -23.83
C ASN A 634 -4.39 -17.17 -24.11
N GLY A 635 -3.44 -17.05 -23.17
CA GLY A 635 -2.32 -16.10 -23.27
C GLY A 635 -2.66 -14.63 -22.97
N PHE A 636 -1.65 -13.75 -23.02
CA PHE A 636 -1.74 -12.33 -22.62
C PHE A 636 -2.47 -11.42 -23.62
N VAL A 637 -2.81 -11.90 -24.82
CA VAL A 637 -3.21 -11.04 -25.95
C VAL A 637 -4.38 -11.65 -26.75
N GLY A 638 -5.62 -11.34 -26.33
CA GLY A 638 -6.85 -11.52 -27.13
C GLY A 638 -7.77 -12.69 -26.73
N GLY A 639 -9.09 -12.49 -26.88
CA GLY A 639 -10.11 -13.55 -26.72
C GLY A 639 -10.63 -13.80 -25.30
N GLN A 640 -10.38 -12.91 -24.34
CA GLN A 640 -10.81 -13.09 -22.95
C GLN A 640 -12.34 -12.93 -22.79
N LYS A 641 -12.97 -13.84 -22.04
CA LYS A 641 -14.41 -13.79 -21.73
C LYS A 641 -14.65 -13.80 -20.22
N GLY A 642 -15.55 -12.95 -19.76
CA GLY A 642 -16.05 -12.95 -18.39
C GLY A 642 -17.11 -14.04 -18.14
N VAL A 643 -17.13 -14.54 -16.92
CA VAL A 643 -18.04 -15.58 -16.44
C VAL A 643 -18.47 -15.22 -15.03
N VAL A 644 -19.76 -15.35 -14.72
CA VAL A 644 -20.26 -15.10 -13.35
C VAL A 644 -20.95 -16.35 -12.81
N ARG A 645 -20.64 -16.69 -11.56
CA ARG A 645 -21.24 -17.80 -10.84
C ARG A 645 -21.92 -17.27 -9.58
N ARG A 646 -23.14 -17.76 -9.31
CA ARG A 646 -23.73 -17.71 -7.98
C ARG A 646 -23.35 -18.99 -7.26
N VAL A 647 -22.68 -18.85 -6.13
CA VAL A 647 -22.21 -19.96 -5.30
C VAL A 647 -23.07 -20.03 -4.04
N THR A 648 -23.58 -21.21 -3.72
CA THR A 648 -24.15 -21.53 -2.42
C THR A 648 -23.12 -22.29 -1.61
N ILE A 649 -22.81 -21.81 -0.41
CA ILE A 649 -21.90 -22.46 0.52
C ILE A 649 -22.71 -23.50 1.29
N GLN A 650 -22.37 -24.77 1.11
CA GLN A 650 -22.86 -25.86 1.93
C GLN A 650 -21.93 -26.00 3.15
N PRO A 651 -22.42 -25.77 4.38
CA PRO A 651 -21.61 -25.88 5.58
C PRO A 651 -21.02 -27.29 5.75
N GLY A 652 -19.75 -27.37 6.13
CA GLY A 652 -19.00 -28.61 6.31
C GLY A 652 -17.53 -28.28 6.65
N ASP A 653 -16.73 -29.31 6.92
CA ASP A 653 -15.28 -29.18 7.12
C ASP A 653 -14.53 -30.17 6.20
N PRO A 654 -14.01 -29.73 5.04
CA PRO A 654 -14.11 -28.37 4.49
C PRO A 654 -15.51 -28.03 3.93
N PRO A 655 -15.89 -26.74 3.82
CA PRO A 655 -17.13 -26.31 3.18
C PRO A 655 -17.13 -26.65 1.68
N ARG A 656 -18.32 -26.81 1.09
CA ARG A 656 -18.49 -27.12 -0.34
C ARG A 656 -19.26 -26.03 -1.08
N ALA A 657 -18.84 -25.75 -2.31
CA ALA A 657 -19.53 -24.85 -3.23
C ALA A 657 -20.52 -25.61 -4.11
N GLU A 658 -21.71 -25.06 -4.27
CA GLU A 658 -22.64 -25.39 -5.35
C GLU A 658 -22.76 -24.18 -6.27
N MET A 659 -22.30 -24.31 -7.51
CA MET A 659 -22.24 -23.20 -8.47
C MET A 659 -23.39 -23.25 -9.48
N THR A 660 -23.99 -22.08 -9.73
CA THR A 660 -24.98 -21.87 -10.78
C THR A 660 -24.55 -20.71 -11.69
N PRO A 661 -24.59 -20.86 -13.04
CA PRO A 661 -24.25 -19.78 -13.96
C PRO A 661 -25.20 -18.56 -13.84
N ILE A 662 -24.65 -17.37 -14.05
CA ILE A 662 -25.40 -16.12 -14.14
C ILE A 662 -24.97 -15.39 -15.41
N ALA A 663 -25.91 -15.15 -16.33
CA ALA A 663 -25.72 -14.30 -17.50
C ALA A 663 -24.63 -14.75 -18.51
N ASP A 664 -24.24 -16.02 -18.55
CA ASP A 664 -23.14 -16.53 -19.41
C ASP A 664 -23.31 -16.20 -20.92
N SER A 665 -24.55 -16.10 -21.41
CA SER A 665 -24.87 -15.72 -22.79
C SER A 665 -24.81 -14.22 -23.05
N ASP A 666 -25.03 -13.41 -22.01
CA ASP A 666 -25.12 -11.95 -22.10
C ASP A 666 -23.79 -11.26 -21.83
N ILE A 667 -22.91 -11.93 -21.08
CA ILE A 667 -21.55 -11.47 -20.79
C ILE A 667 -20.68 -11.72 -22.02
N THR A 668 -20.18 -10.62 -22.60
CA THR A 668 -19.44 -10.61 -23.87
C THR A 668 -18.01 -10.11 -23.72
N GLN A 669 -17.65 -9.63 -22.54
CA GLN A 669 -16.35 -9.04 -22.22
C GLN A 669 -15.85 -9.57 -20.87
N PRO A 670 -14.58 -9.35 -20.53
CA PRO A 670 -14.09 -9.55 -19.16
C PRO A 670 -14.94 -8.81 -18.12
N VAL A 671 -15.04 -9.38 -16.92
CA VAL A 671 -15.75 -8.76 -15.79
C VAL A 671 -14.72 -8.24 -14.80
N SER A 672 -14.88 -7.00 -14.37
CA SER A 672 -13.95 -6.29 -13.50
C SER A 672 -14.51 -6.02 -12.10
N ASP A 673 -15.84 -5.90 -11.96
CA ASP A 673 -16.47 -5.56 -10.68
C ASP A 673 -17.93 -6.06 -10.58
N LEU A 674 -18.38 -6.29 -9.33
CA LEU A 674 -19.72 -6.74 -8.99
C LEU A 674 -20.31 -5.88 -7.85
N ALA A 675 -21.59 -5.53 -7.94
CA ALA A 675 -22.31 -4.87 -6.85
C ALA A 675 -23.70 -5.49 -6.65
N TYR A 676 -23.98 -6.01 -5.45
CA TYR A 676 -25.25 -6.66 -5.14
C TYR A 676 -26.07 -5.88 -4.11
N CYS A 677 -27.38 -5.80 -4.35
CA CYS A 677 -28.36 -5.29 -3.39
C CYS A 677 -29.34 -6.39 -2.96
N PRO A 678 -29.43 -6.68 -1.64
CA PRO A 678 -30.33 -7.72 -1.14
C PRO A 678 -31.80 -7.33 -1.29
N ALA A 679 -32.71 -8.30 -1.24
CA ALA A 679 -34.14 -8.00 -1.24
C ALA A 679 -34.56 -7.18 -0.01
N ALA A 680 -34.02 -7.53 1.17
CA ALA A 680 -34.32 -6.86 2.42
C ALA A 680 -33.56 -5.54 2.55
N GLY A 681 -34.25 -4.47 2.96
CA GLY A 681 -33.64 -3.16 3.23
C GLY A 681 -33.32 -2.30 2.00
N SER A 682 -33.39 -2.86 0.79
CA SER A 682 -33.19 -2.13 -0.46
C SER A 682 -34.44 -1.40 -0.93
N ALA A 683 -34.23 -0.34 -1.72
CA ALA A 683 -35.28 0.26 -2.52
C ALA A 683 -35.88 -0.80 -3.46
N GLN A 684 -37.18 -0.69 -3.74
CA GLN A 684 -37.90 -1.69 -4.54
C GLN A 684 -37.24 -1.97 -5.91
N ALA A 685 -36.67 -0.95 -6.55
CA ALA A 685 -36.00 -1.08 -7.84
C ALA A 685 -34.64 -1.81 -7.77
N LEU A 686 -34.07 -1.99 -6.58
CA LEU A 686 -32.81 -2.68 -6.31
C LEU A 686 -32.97 -3.94 -5.45
N ALA A 687 -34.19 -4.36 -5.14
CA ALA A 687 -34.42 -5.56 -4.35
C ALA A 687 -33.99 -6.80 -5.17
N ASP A 688 -32.99 -7.52 -4.66
CA ASP A 688 -32.38 -8.70 -5.30
C ASP A 688 -31.83 -8.42 -6.71
N VAL A 689 -30.98 -7.39 -6.78
CA VAL A 689 -30.34 -6.94 -8.03
C VAL A 689 -28.83 -7.02 -7.93
N LEU A 690 -28.21 -7.69 -8.91
CA LEU A 690 -26.76 -7.71 -9.12
C LEU A 690 -26.42 -6.83 -10.32
N PHE A 691 -25.42 -5.96 -10.18
CA PHE A 691 -24.79 -5.28 -11.29
C PHE A 691 -23.46 -5.97 -11.65
N ILE A 692 -23.23 -6.11 -12.95
CA ILE A 692 -22.00 -6.68 -13.51
C ILE A 692 -21.34 -5.60 -14.36
N GLY A 693 -20.14 -5.17 -13.94
CA GLY A 693 -19.30 -4.26 -14.71
C GLY A 693 -18.42 -5.04 -15.68
N GLU A 694 -18.65 -4.88 -16.98
CA GLU A 694 -17.77 -5.39 -18.02
C GLU A 694 -16.63 -4.41 -18.28
N GLY A 695 -15.39 -4.89 -18.17
CA GLY A 695 -14.19 -4.07 -18.27
C GLY A 695 -12.93 -4.89 -18.06
N ARG A 696 -11.78 -4.31 -18.43
CA ARG A 696 -10.48 -4.98 -18.31
C ARG A 696 -10.24 -5.49 -16.87
N PRO A 697 -9.68 -6.71 -16.71
CA PRO A 697 -9.10 -7.10 -15.44
C PRO A 697 -7.97 -6.13 -15.06
N ARG A 698 -7.74 -5.95 -13.75
CA ARG A 698 -6.75 -5.00 -13.20
C ARG A 698 -5.31 -5.28 -13.67
N PHE A 699 -5.02 -6.48 -14.21
CA PHE A 699 -3.75 -6.88 -14.81
C PHE A 699 -3.98 -7.65 -16.13
N GLY A 700 -3.74 -7.03 -17.29
CA GLY A 700 -3.67 -7.69 -18.61
C GLY A 700 -4.83 -7.41 -19.61
N GLY A 701 -4.51 -7.54 -20.91
CA GLY A 701 -5.48 -7.65 -22.01
C GLY A 701 -5.94 -6.34 -22.71
N SER A 702 -6.37 -6.48 -23.97
CA SER A 702 -6.97 -5.41 -24.80
C SER A 702 -8.48 -5.58 -24.90
N ALA A 703 -9.25 -4.94 -24.00
CA ALA A 703 -10.69 -4.78 -24.16
C ALA A 703 -11.03 -3.27 -24.19
N PRO A 704 -11.25 -2.67 -25.37
CA PRO A 704 -11.67 -1.27 -25.47
C PRO A 704 -13.15 -1.07 -25.13
N ASN A 705 -13.98 -2.13 -25.13
CA ASN A 705 -15.43 -2.01 -25.00
C ASN A 705 -15.93 -2.60 -23.69
N GLY A 706 -16.58 -1.80 -22.86
CA GLY A 706 -17.24 -2.22 -21.63
C GLY A 706 -18.76 -2.12 -21.73
N ALA A 707 -19.44 -2.64 -20.72
CA ALA A 707 -20.89 -2.53 -20.55
C ALA A 707 -21.25 -2.61 -19.07
N LEU A 708 -22.48 -2.20 -18.77
CA LEU A 708 -23.08 -2.44 -17.46
C LEU A 708 -24.31 -3.32 -17.65
N LEU A 709 -24.30 -4.48 -16.98
CA LEU A 709 -25.45 -5.38 -16.94
C LEU A 709 -26.14 -5.27 -15.59
N ARG A 710 -27.47 -5.36 -15.62
CA ARG A 710 -28.34 -5.41 -14.44
C ARG A 710 -29.06 -6.75 -14.44
N VAL A 711 -28.91 -7.51 -13.36
CA VAL A 711 -29.51 -8.83 -13.17
C VAL A 711 -30.55 -8.74 -12.05
N ALA A 712 -31.83 -8.81 -12.40
CA ALA A 712 -32.93 -8.82 -11.43
C ALA A 712 -33.27 -10.26 -11.01
N GLY A 713 -33.64 -10.46 -9.75
CA GLY A 713 -33.90 -11.80 -9.23
C GLY A 713 -32.61 -12.61 -9.12
N ALA A 714 -31.48 -11.97 -8.81
CA ALA A 714 -30.15 -12.56 -8.93
C ALA A 714 -29.94 -13.78 -8.03
N THR A 715 -30.67 -13.89 -6.91
CA THR A 715 -30.63 -15.07 -6.03
C THR A 715 -31.69 -16.13 -6.38
N SER A 716 -32.59 -15.85 -7.33
CA SER A 716 -33.65 -16.77 -7.77
C SER A 716 -33.16 -17.81 -8.79
N GLY A 717 -33.92 -18.89 -8.99
CA GLY A 717 -33.62 -19.90 -10.03
C GLY A 717 -33.71 -19.39 -11.48
N SER A 718 -34.21 -18.17 -11.71
CA SER A 718 -34.42 -17.62 -13.07
C SER A 718 -34.15 -16.12 -13.11
N PRO A 719 -32.87 -15.70 -13.03
CA PRO A 719 -32.49 -14.30 -13.08
C PRO A 719 -32.81 -13.68 -14.45
N SER A 720 -33.19 -12.40 -14.45
CA SER A 720 -33.45 -11.62 -15.68
C SER A 720 -32.33 -10.62 -15.90
N VAL A 721 -31.63 -10.72 -17.03
CA VAL A 721 -30.48 -9.89 -17.38
C VAL A 721 -30.92 -8.77 -18.32
N THR A 722 -30.41 -7.56 -18.10
CA THR A 722 -30.60 -6.41 -19.00
C THR A 722 -29.30 -5.66 -19.14
N LYS A 723 -28.85 -5.43 -20.38
CA LYS A 723 -27.74 -4.51 -20.67
C LYS A 723 -28.25 -3.08 -20.57
N VAL A 724 -27.84 -2.35 -19.54
CA VAL A 724 -28.37 -1.02 -19.20
C VAL A 724 -27.49 0.12 -19.69
N ALA A 725 -26.22 -0.16 -19.99
CA ALA A 725 -25.33 0.77 -20.67
C ALA A 725 -24.31 0.01 -21.53
N SER A 726 -23.98 0.60 -22.69
CA SER A 726 -22.83 0.22 -23.52
C SER A 726 -21.80 1.34 -23.45
N LEU A 727 -20.54 0.97 -23.23
CA LEU A 727 -19.43 1.91 -23.07
C LEU A 727 -18.40 1.62 -24.17
N PRO A 728 -18.64 2.06 -25.41
CA PRO A 728 -17.64 1.97 -26.46
C PRO A 728 -16.41 2.77 -26.03
N ASP A 729 -15.23 2.21 -26.26
CA ASP A 729 -13.94 2.82 -25.93
C ASP A 729 -13.73 3.10 -24.43
N SER A 730 -14.39 2.40 -23.50
CA SER A 730 -14.12 2.51 -22.06
C SER A 730 -14.45 1.21 -21.33
N SER A 731 -13.72 0.88 -20.26
CA SER A 731 -14.02 -0.25 -19.37
C SER A 731 -14.71 0.23 -18.09
N VAL A 732 -15.64 -0.56 -17.56
CA VAL A 732 -16.10 -0.34 -16.18
C VAL A 732 -14.98 -0.78 -15.25
N ASN A 733 -14.57 0.07 -14.30
CA ASN A 733 -13.55 -0.27 -13.31
C ASN A 733 -14.18 -0.49 -11.92
N SER A 734 -15.24 0.25 -11.60
CA SER A 734 -15.92 0.16 -10.32
C SER A 734 -17.42 0.42 -10.45
N VAL A 735 -18.23 -0.39 -9.78
CA VAL A 735 -19.67 -0.22 -9.62
C VAL A 735 -19.99 -0.26 -8.13
N ARG A 736 -20.76 0.72 -7.65
CA ARG A 736 -21.22 0.76 -6.25
C ARG A 736 -22.67 1.19 -6.16
N ALA A 737 -23.43 0.57 -5.26
CA ALA A 737 -24.84 0.86 -5.07
C ALA A 737 -25.14 1.28 -3.62
N ASN A 738 -25.88 2.37 -3.44
CA ASN A 738 -26.59 2.61 -2.19
C ASN A 738 -27.98 1.96 -2.29
N CYS A 739 -28.06 0.73 -1.82
CA CYS A 739 -29.25 -0.11 -1.97
C CYS A 739 -30.51 0.50 -1.36
N ALA A 740 -30.40 1.12 -0.18
CA ALA A 740 -31.54 1.74 0.51
C ALA A 740 -32.06 2.99 -0.23
N ALA A 741 -31.16 3.78 -0.84
CA ALA A 741 -31.51 4.97 -1.60
C ALA A 741 -31.95 4.68 -3.03
N GLY A 742 -31.67 3.49 -3.58
CA GLY A 742 -31.97 3.16 -4.97
C GLY A 742 -31.02 3.83 -5.97
N THR A 743 -29.81 4.20 -5.53
CA THR A 743 -28.82 4.93 -6.34
C THR A 743 -27.64 4.04 -6.66
N VAL A 744 -27.13 4.12 -7.89
CA VAL A 744 -25.99 3.33 -8.38
C VAL A 744 -25.00 4.26 -9.06
N TYR A 745 -23.72 4.02 -8.84
CA TYR A 745 -22.61 4.73 -9.47
C TYR A 745 -21.74 3.73 -10.22
N ALA A 746 -21.24 4.13 -11.39
CA ALA A 746 -20.28 3.36 -12.16
C ALA A 746 -19.16 4.26 -12.66
N GLY A 747 -17.92 3.95 -12.27
CA GLY A 747 -16.71 4.61 -12.73
C GLY A 747 -16.09 3.84 -13.89
N THR A 748 -15.65 4.56 -14.91
CA THR A 748 -15.05 3.97 -16.11
C THR A 748 -13.65 4.53 -16.38
N GLY A 749 -12.93 3.85 -17.24
CA GLY A 749 -11.63 4.25 -17.77
C GLY A 749 -10.93 3.04 -18.39
N GLY A 750 -9.90 3.22 -19.22
CA GLY A 750 -9.19 2.08 -19.79
C GLY A 750 -7.79 2.43 -20.26
N GLY A 751 -6.88 1.46 -20.28
CA GLY A 751 -5.53 1.54 -20.84
C GLY A 751 -4.39 1.69 -19.82
N ALA A 752 -3.27 1.01 -20.08
CA ALA A 752 -1.94 1.40 -19.56
C ALA A 752 -1.17 2.03 -20.73
N GLY A 753 -0.34 3.04 -20.47
CA GLY A 753 0.48 3.66 -21.51
C GLY A 753 -0.31 4.51 -22.54
N PRO A 754 0.12 4.58 -23.82
CA PRO A 754 -0.41 5.50 -24.82
C PRO A 754 -1.89 5.35 -25.20
N GLN A 755 -2.49 4.19 -24.89
CA GLN A 755 -3.83 3.79 -25.33
C GLN A 755 -4.93 4.10 -24.29
N GLN A 756 -4.70 5.04 -23.37
CA GLN A 756 -5.70 5.37 -22.36
C GLN A 756 -6.95 6.04 -22.95
N THR A 757 -8.12 5.61 -22.51
CA THR A 757 -9.41 6.21 -22.87
C THR A 757 -9.98 7.04 -21.73
N SER A 758 -10.75 8.07 -22.05
CA SER A 758 -11.40 8.94 -21.06
C SER A 758 -12.26 8.13 -20.11
N GLY A 759 -11.94 8.18 -18.83
CA GLY A 759 -12.85 7.71 -17.79
C GLY A 759 -13.99 8.70 -17.55
N ARG A 760 -15.13 8.13 -17.19
CA ARG A 760 -16.39 8.84 -16.95
C ARG A 760 -17.01 8.29 -15.68
N LEU A 761 -17.78 9.13 -15.00
CA LEU A 761 -18.57 8.71 -13.85
C LEU A 761 -20.05 8.76 -14.21
N PHE A 762 -20.75 7.63 -14.07
CA PHE A 762 -22.17 7.52 -14.32
C PHE A 762 -22.93 7.37 -13.01
N LYS A 763 -24.13 7.95 -12.94
CA LYS A 763 -25.07 7.84 -11.83
C LYS A 763 -26.44 7.41 -12.34
N SER A 764 -27.04 6.47 -11.62
CA SER A 764 -28.45 6.10 -11.75
C SER A 764 -29.19 6.46 -10.46
N THR A 765 -30.39 7.02 -10.61
CA THR A 765 -31.32 7.30 -9.50
C THR A 765 -32.63 6.52 -9.61
N ASP A 766 -32.72 5.57 -10.55
CA ASP A 766 -33.91 4.76 -10.84
C ASP A 766 -33.68 3.27 -10.60
N GLY A 767 -32.70 2.92 -9.75
CA GLY A 767 -32.33 1.54 -9.46
C GLY A 767 -31.55 0.87 -10.59
N GLY A 768 -30.73 1.65 -11.30
CA GLY A 768 -29.84 1.16 -12.36
C GLY A 768 -30.55 0.81 -13.66
N GLN A 769 -31.76 1.34 -13.90
CA GLN A 769 -32.48 1.12 -15.17
C GLN A 769 -31.95 2.06 -16.25
N SER A 770 -31.56 3.27 -15.88
CA SER A 770 -30.86 4.23 -16.74
C SER A 770 -29.73 4.93 -16.00
N PHE A 771 -28.72 5.37 -16.75
CA PHE A 771 -27.54 6.05 -16.23
C PHE A 771 -27.33 7.40 -16.93
N GLY A 772 -27.06 8.44 -16.14
CA GLY A 772 -26.60 9.74 -16.63
C GLY A 772 -25.13 9.95 -16.27
N GLU A 773 -24.37 10.55 -17.17
CA GLU A 773 -22.98 10.94 -16.91
C GLU A 773 -22.94 12.17 -15.98
N LEU A 774 -22.01 12.15 -15.03
CA LEU A 774 -21.72 13.27 -14.13
C LEU A 774 -20.52 14.06 -14.64
N THR A 775 -20.61 15.38 -14.57
CA THR A 775 -19.47 16.25 -14.87
C THR A 775 -18.49 16.24 -13.72
N LEU A 776 -17.25 15.86 -14.01
CA LEU A 776 -16.13 15.93 -13.08
C LEU A 776 -15.43 17.30 -13.19
N PRO A 777 -14.78 17.78 -12.12
CA PRO A 777 -13.96 18.99 -12.20
C PRO A 777 -12.86 18.82 -13.25
N ALA A 778 -12.53 19.90 -13.95
CA ALA A 778 -11.25 19.96 -14.65
C ALA A 778 -10.15 19.83 -13.60
N CYS A 779 -9.32 18.79 -13.70
CA CYS A 779 -8.22 18.57 -12.78
C CYS A 779 -7.23 19.74 -12.89
N THR A 780 -6.90 20.37 -11.75
CA THR A 780 -5.92 21.47 -11.69
C THR A 780 -4.61 20.93 -11.11
N GLY A 781 -3.60 20.70 -11.96
CA GLY A 781 -2.27 20.21 -11.55
C GLY A 781 -1.67 19.21 -12.54
N ASP A 782 -0.82 18.30 -12.05
CA ASP A 782 -0.32 17.12 -12.78
C ASP A 782 -1.48 16.13 -13.07
N CYS A 783 -2.41 16.51 -13.96
CA CYS A 783 -2.82 15.54 -14.96
C CYS A 783 -1.61 15.40 -15.87
N PRO A 784 -0.85 14.29 -15.82
CA PRO A 784 0.35 14.14 -16.64
C PRO A 784 -0.02 14.52 -18.06
N ASN A 785 0.71 15.48 -18.61
CA ASN A 785 0.37 16.21 -19.82
C ASN A 785 -0.31 15.32 -20.85
N ASN A 786 -1.61 15.60 -21.09
CA ASN A 786 -2.45 15.11 -22.19
C ASN A 786 -3.32 13.85 -22.03
N ARG A 787 -3.78 13.41 -20.83
CA ARG A 787 -4.79 12.31 -20.75
C ARG A 787 -5.90 12.52 -19.70
N LEU A 788 -7.09 12.10 -20.11
CA LEU A 788 -8.42 12.29 -19.51
C LEU A 788 -8.58 11.52 -18.17
N PRO A 789 -9.51 11.90 -17.26
CA PRO A 789 -9.60 11.29 -15.93
C PRO A 789 -9.93 9.80 -16.02
N VAL A 790 -9.11 8.90 -15.47
CA VAL A 790 -9.42 7.45 -15.35
C VAL A 790 -9.99 7.21 -13.95
N ILE A 791 -11.26 6.82 -13.83
CA ILE A 791 -11.85 6.49 -12.52
C ILE A 791 -11.45 5.06 -12.16
N GLN A 792 -10.65 4.91 -11.10
CA GLN A 792 -10.15 3.60 -10.66
C GLN A 792 -11.12 2.94 -9.67
N ALA A 793 -11.55 3.68 -8.65
CA ALA A 793 -12.47 3.21 -7.62
C ALA A 793 -13.53 4.27 -7.30
N VAL A 794 -14.71 3.79 -6.94
CA VAL A 794 -15.83 4.60 -6.44
C VAL A 794 -16.19 4.08 -5.06
N ALA A 795 -16.48 4.96 -4.11
CA ALA A 795 -17.06 4.60 -2.81
C ALA A 795 -18.29 5.45 -2.51
N VAL A 796 -19.38 4.83 -2.10
CA VAL A 796 -20.65 5.50 -1.80
C VAL A 796 -20.96 5.34 -0.32
N ASN A 797 -21.23 6.43 0.40
CA ASN A 797 -21.50 6.34 1.82
C ASN A 797 -22.79 5.53 2.06
N PRO A 798 -22.74 4.42 2.83
CA PRO A 798 -23.92 3.59 3.09
C PRO A 798 -25.08 4.35 3.74
N ALA A 799 -24.79 5.36 4.56
CA ALA A 799 -25.78 6.19 5.25
C ALA A 799 -26.24 7.42 4.46
N ASN A 800 -25.50 7.82 3.41
CA ASN A 800 -25.80 9.01 2.62
C ASN A 800 -25.41 8.81 1.15
N ALA A 801 -26.38 8.51 0.29
CA ALA A 801 -26.13 8.28 -1.13
C ALA A 801 -25.59 9.49 -1.91
N ASP A 802 -25.66 10.71 -1.34
CA ASP A 802 -25.11 11.92 -1.95
C ASP A 802 -23.64 12.16 -1.58
N GLU A 803 -23.09 11.41 -0.61
CA GLU A 803 -21.67 11.42 -0.29
C GLU A 803 -20.94 10.30 -1.03
N VAL A 804 -20.05 10.69 -1.93
CA VAL A 804 -19.30 9.79 -2.80
C VAL A 804 -17.85 10.22 -2.86
N LEU A 805 -16.94 9.25 -2.83
CA LEU A 805 -15.54 9.45 -3.15
C LEU A 805 -15.18 8.73 -4.44
N ILE A 806 -14.26 9.30 -5.20
CA ILE A 806 -13.71 8.69 -6.41
C ILE A 806 -12.18 8.83 -6.40
N SER A 807 -11.49 7.77 -6.79
CA SER A 807 -10.07 7.86 -7.12
C SER A 807 -9.87 8.08 -8.61
N ILE A 808 -8.90 8.93 -8.95
CA ILE A 808 -8.62 9.35 -10.32
C ILE A 808 -7.13 9.13 -10.62
N GLY A 809 -6.87 8.39 -11.70
CA GLY A 809 -5.54 8.17 -12.25
C GLY A 809 -4.61 7.33 -11.37
N GLU A 810 -3.41 7.07 -11.91
CA GLU A 810 -2.43 6.13 -11.33
C GLU A 810 -1.61 6.74 -10.17
N THR A 811 -1.80 8.03 -9.86
CA THR A 811 -1.11 8.72 -8.75
C THR A 811 -1.93 8.73 -7.46
N GLY A 812 -3.22 8.43 -7.54
CA GLY A 812 -4.15 8.36 -6.40
C GLY A 812 -4.72 9.71 -5.96
N LEU A 813 -5.12 10.56 -6.91
CA LEU A 813 -5.97 11.72 -6.64
C LEU A 813 -7.31 11.22 -6.08
N LEU A 814 -7.79 11.83 -4.99
CA LEU A 814 -9.05 11.47 -4.34
C LEU A 814 -9.97 12.68 -4.30
N ASP A 815 -11.10 12.57 -4.98
CA ASP A 815 -12.15 13.59 -5.01
C ASP A 815 -13.37 13.14 -4.20
N ARG A 816 -14.06 14.10 -3.58
CA ARG A 816 -15.25 13.87 -2.77
C ARG A 816 -16.36 14.83 -3.15
N THR A 817 -17.57 14.30 -3.23
CA THR A 817 -18.83 15.06 -3.29
C THR A 817 -19.68 14.74 -2.07
N VAL A 818 -20.52 15.69 -1.65
CA VAL A 818 -21.54 15.51 -0.60
C VAL A 818 -22.95 15.86 -1.07
N ASP A 819 -23.08 16.24 -2.33
CA ASP A 819 -24.33 16.69 -2.97
C ASP A 819 -24.68 15.84 -4.20
N GLY A 820 -24.17 14.61 -4.23
CA GLY A 820 -24.50 13.60 -5.23
C GLY A 820 -23.86 13.86 -6.59
N GLY A 821 -22.74 14.58 -6.63
CA GLY A 821 -21.93 14.87 -7.82
C GLY A 821 -22.22 16.23 -8.46
N ALA A 822 -22.95 17.13 -7.78
CA ALA A 822 -23.18 18.49 -8.29
C ALA A 822 -21.97 19.39 -8.07
N THR A 823 -21.26 19.20 -6.96
CA THR A 823 -19.96 19.82 -6.67
C THR A 823 -18.98 18.82 -6.09
N TRP A 824 -17.69 19.10 -6.27
CA TRP A 824 -16.59 18.23 -5.86
C TRP A 824 -15.52 19.03 -5.11
N THR A 825 -14.85 18.36 -4.19
CA THR A 825 -13.72 18.87 -3.42
C THR A 825 -12.60 17.84 -3.42
N VAL A 826 -11.36 18.28 -3.59
CA VAL A 826 -10.19 17.41 -3.51
C VAL A 826 -9.98 16.98 -2.06
N ALA A 827 -10.11 15.69 -1.79
CA ALA A 827 -9.88 15.09 -0.48
C ALA A 827 -8.40 14.71 -0.27
N HIS A 828 -7.70 14.36 -1.34
CA HIS A 828 -6.26 14.14 -1.34
C HIS A 828 -5.67 14.47 -2.71
N ASP A 829 -4.61 15.27 -2.71
CA ASP A 829 -3.83 15.64 -3.89
C ASP A 829 -2.40 15.07 -3.78
N PRO A 830 -2.00 14.11 -4.62
CA PRO A 830 -0.66 13.53 -4.59
C PRO A 830 0.45 14.56 -4.89
N ALA A 831 0.15 15.66 -5.59
CA ALA A 831 1.12 16.72 -5.90
C ALA A 831 1.37 17.68 -4.72
N SER A 832 0.44 17.79 -3.77
CA SER A 832 0.56 18.70 -2.61
C SER A 832 1.72 18.32 -1.68
N ALA A 833 2.30 19.26 -0.94
CA ALA A 833 3.50 19.03 -0.10
C ALA A 833 3.37 17.93 1.00
N GLY A 834 2.16 17.40 1.27
CA GLY A 834 1.94 16.23 2.15
C GLY A 834 1.15 15.09 1.49
N GLY A 835 0.93 15.18 0.18
CA GLY A 835 0.25 14.14 -0.60
C GLY A 835 1.12 12.91 -0.80
N ARG A 836 0.54 11.72 -0.70
CA ARG A 836 1.20 10.45 -0.99
C ARG A 836 0.94 10.08 -2.45
N ASN A 837 1.99 9.71 -3.19
CA ASN A 837 1.86 9.27 -4.57
C ASN A 837 1.87 7.75 -4.62
N PHE A 838 0.85 7.15 -5.22
CA PHE A 838 0.70 5.68 -5.35
C PHE A 838 1.01 5.20 -6.77
N THR A 839 1.93 5.89 -7.47
CA THR A 839 2.37 5.67 -8.86
C THR A 839 2.19 4.23 -9.37
N SER A 840 1.92 4.08 -10.66
CA SER A 840 1.71 2.82 -11.43
C SER A 840 0.32 2.20 -11.29
N ALA A 841 -0.26 2.15 -10.08
CA ALA A 841 -1.55 1.52 -9.85
C ALA A 841 -2.58 2.40 -9.14
N GLY A 842 -2.19 3.49 -8.48
CA GLY A 842 -3.12 4.43 -7.85
C GLY A 842 -3.91 3.83 -6.70
N ILE A 843 -5.16 4.26 -6.53
CA ILE A 843 -6.09 3.74 -5.51
C ILE A 843 -7.08 2.82 -6.21
N LEU A 844 -6.86 1.52 -6.05
CA LEU A 844 -7.55 0.43 -6.73
C LEU A 844 -8.90 0.09 -6.08
N ASP A 845 -9.03 0.32 -4.77
CA ASP A 845 -10.27 0.08 -4.05
C ASP A 845 -10.51 1.11 -2.95
N LEU A 846 -11.78 1.43 -2.71
CA LEU A 846 -12.22 2.41 -1.73
C LEU A 846 -13.50 1.92 -1.04
N GLU A 847 -13.45 1.86 0.28
CA GLU A 847 -14.59 1.44 1.10
C GLU A 847 -14.86 2.44 2.22
N ILE A 848 -16.12 2.87 2.32
CA ILE A 848 -16.59 3.74 3.42
C ILE A 848 -17.20 2.83 4.48
N PRO A 849 -16.73 2.89 5.75
CA PRO A 849 -17.23 2.02 6.78
C PRO A 849 -18.75 2.20 6.93
N PRO A 850 -19.50 1.08 7.05
CA PRO A 850 -20.92 1.18 7.37
C PRO A 850 -21.08 1.91 8.70
N ALA A 851 -22.19 2.63 8.88
CA ALA A 851 -22.46 3.38 10.11
C ALA A 851 -22.56 2.43 11.31
N ALA A 852 -21.43 2.11 11.95
CA ALA A 852 -21.38 1.18 13.06
C ALA A 852 -22.07 1.79 14.29
N ALA A 853 -22.86 0.98 15.01
CA ALA A 853 -23.25 1.28 16.37
C ALA A 853 -21.98 1.55 17.18
N ALA A 854 -21.86 2.78 17.71
CA ALA A 854 -20.64 3.31 18.31
C ALA A 854 -20.03 2.36 19.36
N ALA A 855 -18.96 1.65 19.00
CA ALA A 855 -18.07 1.00 19.95
C ALA A 855 -16.85 1.90 20.17
N ARG A 856 -16.68 2.37 21.41
CA ARG A 856 -15.54 3.18 21.84
C ARG A 856 -14.40 2.24 22.26
N GLY A 857 -13.56 1.82 21.33
CA GLY A 857 -12.27 1.18 21.64
C GLY A 857 -11.19 2.24 21.93
N ARG A 858 -10.45 2.09 23.03
CA ARG A 858 -9.24 2.88 23.30
C ARG A 858 -8.09 2.35 22.42
N ALA A 859 -7.33 3.24 21.79
CA ALA A 859 -6.11 2.90 21.08
C ALA A 859 -5.09 2.27 22.05
N ALA A 860 -4.55 1.10 21.70
CA ALA A 860 -3.40 0.51 22.36
C ALA A 860 -2.11 1.24 21.92
N THR A 861 -1.15 1.30 22.85
CA THR A 861 0.13 2.01 22.72
C THR A 861 1.21 1.11 22.12
N GLY A 862 1.89 1.58 21.07
CA GLY A 862 3.05 0.97 20.42
C GLY A 862 2.80 0.73 18.94
N PHE A 863 3.56 1.40 18.03
CA PHE A 863 3.44 1.37 16.55
C PHE A 863 2.02 1.04 15.99
N ALA A 864 0.95 1.49 16.66
CA ALA A 864 -0.37 0.99 16.34
C ALA A 864 -0.87 1.70 15.09
N ALA A 865 -1.08 0.91 14.04
CA ALA A 865 -1.80 1.31 12.86
C ALA A 865 -3.13 1.96 13.26
N ALA A 866 -3.52 2.98 12.48
CA ALA A 866 -4.70 3.76 12.80
C ALA A 866 -5.95 2.86 12.84
N ALA A 867 -6.57 2.73 14.01
CA ALA A 867 -7.90 2.12 14.08
C ALA A 867 -8.90 2.99 13.33
N ALA A 868 -9.64 2.40 12.38
CA ALA A 868 -10.65 3.09 11.59
C ALA A 868 -11.74 3.74 12.48
N ARG A 869 -12.05 5.02 12.23
CA ARG A 869 -13.10 5.79 12.91
C ARG A 869 -14.25 6.11 11.95
N SER A 870 -15.38 6.54 12.51
CA SER A 870 -16.50 7.05 11.73
C SER A 870 -16.07 8.30 10.92
N GLY A 871 -16.12 8.19 9.59
CA GLY A 871 -15.70 9.23 8.64
C GLY A 871 -14.35 8.99 7.98
N ASP A 872 -13.61 7.95 8.38
CA ASP A 872 -12.42 7.49 7.67
C ASP A 872 -12.82 6.62 6.46
N VAL A 873 -11.93 6.47 5.49
CA VAL A 873 -12.13 5.62 4.30
C VAL A 873 -11.02 4.58 4.25
N LEU A 874 -11.38 3.32 4.03
CA LEU A 874 -10.41 2.27 3.76
C LEU A 874 -10.02 2.35 2.28
N ALA A 875 -8.71 2.38 2.01
CA ALA A 875 -8.18 2.48 0.66
C ALA A 875 -7.21 1.34 0.38
N GLY A 876 -7.53 0.52 -0.63
CA GLY A 876 -6.62 -0.42 -1.25
C GLY A 876 -5.87 0.26 -2.40
N THR A 877 -4.55 0.23 -2.37
CA THR A 877 -3.71 0.96 -3.32
C THR A 877 -2.65 0.07 -3.96
N GLY A 878 -2.01 0.58 -5.02
CA GLY A 878 -0.82 -0.02 -5.61
C GLY A 878 0.38 -0.16 -4.65
N GLY A 879 0.37 0.51 -3.51
CA GLY A 879 1.45 0.51 -2.53
C GLY A 879 0.95 0.36 -1.11
N GLY A 880 -0.01 -0.53 -0.87
CA GLY A 880 -0.48 -0.95 0.45
C GLY A 880 -1.96 -0.65 0.73
N ALA A 881 -2.38 -0.99 1.94
CA ALA A 881 -3.70 -0.71 2.47
C ALA A 881 -3.64 0.42 3.51
N TYR A 882 -4.58 1.36 3.45
CA TYR A 882 -4.53 2.57 4.26
C TYR A 882 -5.88 2.95 4.84
N ILE A 883 -5.84 3.60 5.99
CA ILE A 883 -6.94 4.42 6.49
C ILE A 883 -6.72 5.86 6.02
N ALA A 884 -7.56 6.31 5.10
CA ALA A 884 -7.58 7.67 4.60
C ALA A 884 -8.46 8.55 5.50
N ARG A 885 -7.84 9.56 6.12
CA ARG A 885 -8.55 10.58 6.89
C ARG A 885 -9.07 11.65 5.94
N VAL A 886 -10.17 11.34 5.29
CA VAL A 886 -10.86 12.25 4.38
C VAL A 886 -11.58 13.32 5.21
N ARG A 887 -10.83 14.33 5.66
CA ARG A 887 -11.38 15.47 6.40
C ARG A 887 -12.18 16.35 5.46
N GLY A 888 -13.41 15.95 5.19
CA GLY A 888 -14.40 16.88 4.66
C GLY A 888 -14.60 18.01 5.65
N SER A 889 -14.57 19.26 5.18
CA SER A 889 -15.23 20.33 5.92
C SER A 889 -16.64 19.84 6.23
N ALA A 890 -16.96 19.68 7.52
CA ALA A 890 -18.29 19.27 7.93
C ALA A 890 -19.28 20.11 7.14
N ASP A 891 -20.24 19.48 6.46
CA ASP A 891 -21.30 20.22 5.81
C ASP A 891 -21.93 21.13 6.89
N ARG A 892 -21.77 22.43 6.70
CA ARG A 892 -22.32 23.50 7.55
C ARG A 892 -23.42 24.26 6.81
N THR A 893 -23.76 23.82 5.59
CA THR A 893 -24.75 24.47 4.76
C THR A 893 -26.12 24.01 5.19
N ALA A 894 -26.94 24.95 5.66
CA ALA A 894 -28.28 24.62 6.12
C ALA A 894 -29.30 24.56 4.96
N PRO A 895 -30.30 23.66 5.01
CA PRO A 895 -31.33 23.55 3.99
C PRO A 895 -32.06 24.87 3.76
N ARG A 896 -32.10 25.31 2.50
CA ARG A 896 -32.79 26.55 2.15
C ARG A 896 -34.30 26.33 2.08
N LEU A 897 -35.04 26.87 3.06
CA LEU A 897 -36.51 26.85 3.08
C LEU A 897 -37.07 28.13 2.43
N SER A 898 -37.46 28.05 1.15
CA SER A 898 -37.84 29.21 0.33
C SER A 898 -39.32 29.59 0.44
N SER A 899 -40.21 28.64 0.73
CA SER A 899 -41.63 28.93 0.97
C SER A 899 -42.24 28.01 2.04
N PHE A 900 -43.22 28.52 2.79
CA PHE A 900 -44.08 27.73 3.67
C PHE A 900 -45.45 28.39 3.80
N SER A 901 -46.51 27.67 3.46
CA SER A 901 -47.89 28.15 3.54
C SER A 901 -48.85 27.04 3.92
N VAL A 902 -50.07 27.43 4.28
CA VAL A 902 -51.19 26.50 4.54
C VAL A 902 -52.40 26.98 3.76
N THR A 903 -53.01 26.06 3.01
CA THR A 903 -54.14 26.37 2.14
C THR A 903 -55.23 25.31 2.29
N PRO A 904 -56.50 25.71 2.55
CA PRO A 904 -56.94 27.07 2.88
C PRO A 904 -56.45 27.51 4.27
N ARG A 905 -56.38 28.83 4.51
CA ARG A 905 -55.96 29.39 5.81
C ARG A 905 -57.03 29.31 6.89
N ARG A 906 -58.29 29.08 6.51
CA ARG A 906 -59.44 28.96 7.43
C ARG A 906 -60.21 27.69 7.07
N PHE A 907 -60.29 26.74 8.00
CA PHE A 907 -60.93 25.44 7.75
C PHE A 907 -61.51 24.83 9.03
N ALA A 908 -62.46 23.91 8.86
CA ALA A 908 -63.00 23.11 9.95
C ALA A 908 -62.25 21.76 10.06
N VAL A 909 -62.23 21.17 11.26
CA VAL A 909 -61.70 19.81 11.49
C VAL A 909 -62.61 18.77 10.80
N GLY A 910 -62.06 17.84 10.01
CA GLY A 910 -62.85 16.90 9.16
C GLY A 910 -63.19 15.54 9.79
N PRO A 911 -64.37 14.97 9.48
CA PRO A 911 -64.57 13.50 9.43
C PRO A 911 -65.52 12.88 8.33
N GLY A 912 -66.28 13.64 7.52
CA GLY A 912 -67.33 13.14 6.54
C GLY A 912 -68.72 12.92 7.18
N ARG A 913 -69.95 13.05 6.58
CA ARG A 913 -70.53 13.55 5.28
C ARG A 913 -71.46 14.81 5.48
N THR A 914 -72.42 15.10 4.58
CA THR A 914 -72.86 16.38 3.94
C THR A 914 -73.58 17.50 4.76
N PRO A 915 -73.31 18.81 4.53
CA PRO A 915 -74.12 19.95 5.02
C PRO A 915 -74.64 20.95 3.94
N LEU A 916 -75.81 21.56 4.20
CA LEU A 916 -76.71 22.30 3.28
C LEU A 916 -76.45 23.82 3.04
N SER A 917 -75.31 24.40 3.43
CA SER A 917 -74.97 25.79 3.03
C SER A 917 -73.47 26.09 3.11
N ALA A 918 -73.02 27.10 2.35
CA ALA A 918 -71.62 27.42 2.05
C ALA A 918 -70.73 27.53 3.30
N ARG A 919 -69.94 26.47 3.57
CA ARG A 919 -69.13 26.31 4.79
C ARG A 919 -67.64 26.23 4.46
N ALA A 920 -66.81 26.71 5.39
CA ALA A 920 -65.35 26.64 5.34
C ALA A 920 -64.88 25.22 4.92
N ARG A 921 -63.94 25.16 3.97
CA ARG A 921 -63.33 23.91 3.47
C ARG A 921 -62.83 23.05 4.65
N ARG A 922 -62.91 21.72 4.53
CA ARG A 922 -62.49 20.78 5.59
C ARG A 922 -61.02 20.43 5.43
N GLY A 923 -60.24 20.56 6.51
CA GLY A 923 -58.80 20.35 6.48
C GLY A 923 -58.03 21.41 5.66
N GLY A 924 -56.72 21.38 5.78
CA GLY A 924 -55.78 22.19 5.02
C GLY A 924 -54.61 21.37 4.52
N VAL A 925 -53.78 21.97 3.68
CA VAL A 925 -52.53 21.38 3.19
C VAL A 925 -51.41 22.35 3.46
N PHE A 926 -50.37 21.89 4.17
CA PHE A 926 -49.11 22.61 4.27
C PHE A 926 -48.33 22.44 2.97
N ARG A 927 -47.88 23.55 2.38
CA ARG A 927 -47.07 23.55 1.16
C ARG A 927 -45.75 24.24 1.46
N PHE A 928 -44.64 23.68 1.02
CA PHE A 928 -43.32 24.28 1.20
C PHE A 928 -42.34 23.83 0.11
N ARG A 929 -41.26 24.60 -0.05
CA ARG A 929 -40.15 24.26 -0.96
C ARG A 929 -38.83 24.26 -0.19
N VAL A 930 -38.07 23.18 -0.32
CA VAL A 930 -36.77 22.97 0.33
C VAL A 930 -35.68 22.88 -0.74
N GLY A 931 -34.49 23.40 -0.47
CA GLY A 931 -33.32 23.29 -1.37
C GLY A 931 -32.80 21.86 -1.51
N GLU A 932 -32.88 21.07 -0.44
CA GLU A 932 -32.36 19.71 -0.36
C GLU A 932 -33.32 18.80 0.43
N ALA A 933 -33.09 17.49 0.41
CA ALA A 933 -33.89 16.52 1.15
C ALA A 933 -33.63 16.60 2.66
N GLY A 934 -34.62 16.23 3.47
CA GLY A 934 -34.43 16.22 4.93
C GLY A 934 -35.70 15.94 5.74
N ARG A 935 -35.56 15.99 7.07
CA ARG A 935 -36.65 15.81 8.04
C ARG A 935 -37.35 17.14 8.33
N ALA A 936 -38.56 17.31 7.79
CA ALA A 936 -39.43 18.44 8.08
C ALA A 936 -40.16 18.28 9.43
N THR A 937 -40.04 19.29 10.28
CA THR A 937 -40.68 19.39 11.59
C THR A 937 -41.60 20.61 11.63
N ILE A 938 -42.92 20.39 11.70
CA ILE A 938 -43.94 21.44 11.75
C ILE A 938 -44.50 21.55 13.18
N ALA A 939 -44.06 22.54 13.94
CA ALA A 939 -44.57 22.83 15.28
C ALA A 939 -45.82 23.72 15.19
N ILE A 940 -46.92 23.28 15.80
CA ILE A 940 -48.19 24.02 15.84
C ILE A 940 -48.36 24.64 17.22
N ALA A 941 -48.64 25.95 17.24
CA ALA A 941 -48.92 26.71 18.45
C ALA A 941 -50.23 27.48 18.33
N ARG A 942 -51.02 27.52 19.40
CA ARG A 942 -52.28 28.25 19.50
C ARG A 942 -52.03 29.70 19.88
N GLU A 943 -52.70 30.62 19.21
CA GLU A 943 -52.68 32.04 19.53
C GLU A 943 -53.44 32.32 20.84
N GLN A 944 -52.85 33.11 21.73
CA GLN A 944 -53.39 33.47 23.03
C GLN A 944 -53.05 34.91 23.41
N ARG A 945 -53.90 35.55 24.23
CA ARG A 945 -53.63 36.87 24.79
C ARG A 945 -52.44 36.80 25.75
N GLY A 946 -51.43 37.61 25.48
CA GLY A 946 -50.25 37.78 26.30
C GLY A 946 -50.06 39.22 26.76
N VAL A 947 -49.08 39.40 27.64
CA VAL A 947 -48.60 40.71 28.09
C VAL A 947 -47.08 40.74 27.99
N ARG A 948 -46.55 41.91 27.69
CA ARG A 948 -45.11 42.11 27.52
C ARG A 948 -44.43 42.17 28.89
N ILE A 949 -43.54 41.22 29.15
CA ILE A 949 -42.72 41.15 30.36
C ILE A 949 -41.26 41.23 29.92
N GLY A 950 -40.65 42.39 30.13
CA GLY A 950 -39.37 42.73 29.51
C GLY A 950 -39.48 42.75 27.98
N ARG A 951 -38.57 42.07 27.29
CA ARG A 951 -38.60 41.92 25.81
C ARG A 951 -39.46 40.76 25.30
N ARG A 952 -40.07 39.94 26.18
CA ARG A 952 -40.81 38.73 25.80
C ARG A 952 -42.32 38.89 25.97
N CYS A 953 -43.10 38.35 25.04
CA CYS A 953 -44.55 38.21 25.20
C CYS A 953 -44.86 36.94 25.97
N ARG A 954 -45.42 37.06 27.18
CA ARG A 954 -45.78 35.91 28.04
C ARG A 954 -47.29 35.85 28.24
N ARG A 955 -47.80 34.67 28.58
CA ARG A 955 -49.22 34.46 28.91
C ARG A 955 -49.64 35.44 30.01
N ALA A 956 -50.76 36.12 29.81
CA ALA A 956 -51.34 36.99 30.84
C ALA A 956 -51.89 36.14 32.00
N ALA A 957 -51.39 36.33 33.21
CA ALA A 957 -51.87 35.68 34.44
C ALA A 957 -51.97 36.68 35.59
N GLY A 958 -53.12 36.69 36.28
CA GLY A 958 -53.38 37.48 37.49
C GLY A 958 -53.66 38.99 37.27
N ARG A 959 -54.01 39.70 38.35
CA ARG A 959 -54.35 41.14 38.35
C ARG A 959 -53.20 42.04 37.87
N ARG A 960 -51.95 41.64 38.13
CA ARG A 960 -50.73 42.37 37.70
C ARG A 960 -50.50 42.40 36.18
N ALA A 961 -51.18 41.54 35.41
CA ALA A 961 -51.11 41.55 33.96
C ALA A 961 -51.89 42.71 33.30
N ARG A 962 -52.91 43.27 33.98
CA ARG A 962 -53.76 44.35 33.41
C ARG A 962 -53.03 45.66 33.17
N LYS A 963 -51.93 45.93 33.91
CA LYS A 963 -51.12 47.16 33.79
C LYS A 963 -49.98 47.06 32.76
N ARG A 964 -49.83 45.92 32.06
CA ARG A 964 -48.72 45.68 31.12
C ARG A 964 -49.20 45.74 29.66
N ARG A 965 -48.32 46.18 28.75
CA ARG A 965 -48.62 46.30 27.31
C ARG A 965 -49.08 44.94 26.75
N PRO A 966 -50.25 44.86 26.08
CA PRO A 966 -50.75 43.62 25.51
C PRO A 966 -49.88 43.15 24.34
N CYS A 967 -49.84 41.84 24.12
CA CYS A 967 -49.16 41.23 22.98
C CYS A 967 -49.76 39.86 22.66
N THR A 968 -49.44 39.31 21.50
CA THR A 968 -49.88 37.96 21.11
C THR A 968 -48.86 36.91 21.53
N SER A 969 -49.26 35.97 22.36
CA SER A 969 -48.46 34.82 22.79
C SER A 969 -48.88 33.56 22.04
N TYR A 970 -47.95 32.64 21.82
CA TYR A 970 -48.20 31.37 21.11
C TYR A 970 -47.88 30.20 22.03
N ALA A 971 -48.91 29.47 22.44
CA ALA A 971 -48.78 28.28 23.30
C ALA A 971 -48.59 27.03 22.43
N PRO A 972 -47.51 26.24 22.60
CA PRO A 972 -47.29 25.00 21.85
C PRO A 972 -48.45 24.02 22.03
N VAL A 973 -48.86 23.35 20.95
CA VAL A 973 -49.94 22.35 20.96
C VAL A 973 -49.45 20.98 20.52
N GLY A 974 -48.46 20.93 19.63
CA GLY A 974 -47.76 19.70 19.24
C GLY A 974 -47.06 19.84 17.90
N THR A 975 -46.46 18.76 17.41
CA THR A 975 -45.54 18.78 16.27
C THR A 975 -45.83 17.65 15.29
N LEU A 976 -45.76 17.94 13.99
CA LEU A 976 -45.79 16.95 12.92
C LEU A 976 -44.37 16.76 12.39
N ARG A 977 -43.95 15.50 12.19
CA ARG A 977 -42.66 15.15 11.56
C ARG A 977 -42.92 14.43 10.25
N ARG A 978 -42.26 14.83 9.17
CA ARG A 978 -42.39 14.25 7.82
C ARG A 978 -41.04 14.24 7.12
N SER A 979 -40.81 13.26 6.25
CA SER A 979 -39.73 13.33 5.26
C SER A 979 -40.08 14.39 4.22
N ALA A 980 -39.09 15.15 3.76
CA ALA A 980 -39.20 16.14 2.72
C ALA A 980 -38.14 15.85 1.65
N ARG A 981 -38.55 15.96 0.38
CA ARG A 981 -37.66 15.89 -0.78
C ARG A 981 -37.18 17.29 -1.17
N ALA A 982 -36.08 17.38 -1.91
CA ALA A 982 -35.70 18.63 -2.57
C ALA A 982 -36.83 19.14 -3.47
N GLY A 983 -37.00 20.45 -3.57
CA GLY A 983 -38.09 21.06 -4.31
C GLY A 983 -39.42 21.11 -3.56
N ALA A 984 -40.54 21.00 -4.29
CA ALA A 984 -41.88 21.28 -3.76
C ALA A 984 -42.50 20.09 -3.00
N ASN A 985 -43.02 20.38 -1.81
CA ASN A 985 -43.60 19.43 -0.88
C ASN A 985 -45.03 19.83 -0.46
N LYS A 986 -45.87 18.82 -0.19
CA LYS A 986 -47.26 18.98 0.28
C LYS A 986 -47.52 18.01 1.45
N VAL A 987 -48.05 18.53 2.56
CA VAL A 987 -48.43 17.73 3.74
C VAL A 987 -49.91 18.00 4.06
N PRO A 988 -50.81 17.03 3.81
CA PRO A 988 -52.20 17.14 4.22
C PRO A 988 -52.34 17.29 5.74
N PHE A 989 -53.30 18.10 6.17
CA PHE A 989 -53.52 18.43 7.58
C PHE A 989 -55.02 18.55 7.89
N SER A 990 -55.57 17.59 8.61
CA SER A 990 -57.01 17.53 8.93
C SER A 990 -57.46 18.49 10.05
N GLY A 991 -56.53 19.25 10.65
CA GLY A 991 -56.78 20.00 11.89
C GLY A 991 -56.63 19.14 13.15
N ARG A 992 -56.02 17.95 13.04
CA ARG A 992 -55.73 17.04 14.16
C ARG A 992 -54.23 16.83 14.33
N LEU A 993 -53.81 16.62 15.57
CA LEU A 993 -52.48 16.14 15.94
C LEU A 993 -52.63 14.74 16.55
N GLY A 994 -52.31 13.71 15.77
CA GLY A 994 -52.68 12.33 16.11
C GLY A 994 -54.21 12.19 16.22
N ARG A 995 -54.69 11.61 17.33
CA ARG A 995 -56.13 11.47 17.60
C ARG A 995 -56.79 12.78 18.09
N ARG A 996 -56.00 13.79 18.50
CA ARG A 996 -56.51 15.00 19.14
C ARG A 996 -56.91 16.08 18.13
N ALA A 997 -58.19 16.47 18.14
CA ALA A 997 -58.68 17.62 17.38
C ALA A 997 -58.21 18.94 18.01
N LEU A 998 -57.76 19.86 17.17
CA LEU A 998 -57.46 21.22 17.60
C LEU A 998 -58.75 22.01 17.83
N LYS A 999 -58.77 22.83 18.89
CA LYS A 999 -59.93 23.67 19.24
C LYS A 999 -60.10 24.82 18.24
N PRO A 1000 -61.31 25.35 18.02
CA PRO A 1000 -61.49 26.57 17.25
C PRO A 1000 -60.67 27.74 17.83
N ALA A 1001 -59.74 28.27 17.03
CA ALA A 1001 -58.82 29.36 17.37
C ALA A 1001 -57.94 29.72 16.17
N ARG A 1002 -57.17 30.80 16.29
CA ARG A 1002 -56.03 31.10 15.42
C ARG A 1002 -54.79 30.33 15.89
N TYR A 1003 -53.99 29.90 14.92
CA TYR A 1003 -52.81 29.07 15.10
C TYR A 1003 -51.65 29.57 14.25
N ARG A 1004 -50.44 29.23 14.70
CA ARG A 1004 -49.19 29.40 13.97
C ARG A 1004 -48.52 28.04 13.82
N ALA A 1005 -48.21 27.67 12.60
CA ALA A 1005 -47.29 26.59 12.28
C ALA A 1005 -45.89 27.16 12.06
N LEU A 1006 -44.86 26.49 12.58
CA LEU A 1006 -43.45 26.80 12.37
C LEU A 1006 -42.78 25.57 11.77
N LEU A 1007 -42.18 25.71 10.59
CA LEU A 1007 -41.47 24.66 9.88
C LEU A 1007 -39.96 24.86 9.99
N VAL A 1008 -39.25 23.79 10.36
CA VAL A 1008 -37.80 23.62 10.25
C VAL A 1008 -37.53 22.32 9.52
N VAL A 1009 -36.53 22.31 8.64
CA VAL A 1009 -36.04 21.10 7.96
C VAL A 1009 -34.60 20.88 8.40
N ALA A 1010 -34.25 19.62 8.65
CA ALA A 1010 -32.87 19.21 8.92
C ALA A 1010 -32.44 18.13 7.93
N ASP A 1011 -31.28 18.30 7.32
CA ASP A 1011 -30.62 17.32 6.43
C ASP A 1011 -30.01 16.14 7.20
N ALA A 1012 -29.28 15.29 6.48
CA ALA A 1012 -28.54 14.15 7.01
C ALA A 1012 -27.35 14.56 7.90
N ALA A 1013 -26.67 15.66 7.57
CA ALA A 1013 -25.57 16.25 8.35
C ALA A 1013 -26.04 16.94 9.65
N ARG A 1014 -27.36 17.05 9.85
CA ARG A 1014 -28.07 17.73 10.95
C ARG A 1014 -27.97 19.25 10.93
N ASN A 1015 -27.63 19.86 9.78
CA ASN A 1015 -27.82 21.31 9.63
C ASN A 1015 -29.32 21.63 9.65
N ARG A 1016 -29.68 22.86 10.05
CA ARG A 1016 -31.09 23.25 10.27
C ARG A 1016 -31.44 24.49 9.49
N SER A 1017 -32.51 24.40 8.71
CA SER A 1017 -33.03 25.55 7.98
C SER A 1017 -33.44 26.69 8.91
N ARG A 1018 -33.36 27.93 8.39
CA ARG A 1018 -34.01 29.06 9.05
C ARG A 1018 -35.52 28.80 9.14
N PRO A 1019 -36.15 28.95 10.32
CA PRO A 1019 -37.56 28.62 10.50
C PRO A 1019 -38.46 29.54 9.68
N ARG A 1020 -39.49 28.97 9.05
CA ARG A 1020 -40.57 29.73 8.39
C ARG A 1020 -41.89 29.48 9.11
N THR A 1021 -42.78 30.47 9.11
CA THR A 1021 -44.08 30.36 9.79
C THR A 1021 -45.26 30.58 8.86
N ALA A 1022 -46.33 29.81 9.07
CA ALA A 1022 -47.63 30.01 8.43
C ALA A 1022 -48.71 30.17 9.50
N ARG A 1023 -49.72 31.00 9.24
CA ARG A 1023 -50.88 31.20 10.14
C ARG A 1023 -52.12 30.55 9.55
N PHE A 1024 -52.95 29.96 10.40
CA PHE A 1024 -54.25 29.43 10.03
C PHE A 1024 -55.27 29.56 11.17
N GLU A 1025 -56.53 29.43 10.84
CA GLU A 1025 -57.65 29.48 11.77
C GLU A 1025 -58.48 28.22 11.66
N ILE A 1026 -58.76 27.59 12.81
CA ILE A 1026 -59.75 26.54 12.92
C ILE A 1026 -61.04 27.17 13.41
N VAL A 1027 -62.10 26.99 12.63
CA VAL A 1027 -63.44 27.51 12.95
C VAL A 1027 -64.31 26.44 13.58
N ARG A 1028 -65.33 26.87 14.34
CA ARG A 1028 -66.45 25.98 14.65
C ARG A 1028 -67.13 25.60 13.35
N ARG A 1029 -67.64 24.37 13.31
CA ARG A 1029 -68.47 23.92 12.21
C ARG A 1029 -69.60 24.91 12.07
#